data_AF-A0A2V2MVC2-F1
#
_entry.id   AF-A0A2V2MVC2-F1
#
_cell.length_a   1.000
_cell.length_b   1.000
_cell.length_c   1.000
_cell.angle_alpha   90.00
_cell.angle_beta   90.00
_cell.angle_gamma   90.00
#
_symmetry.space_group_name_H-M   'P 1'
#
loop_
_entity.id
_entity.type
_entity.pdbx_description
1 polymer ?
#
loop_
_entity_poly.entity_id
_entity_poly.type
_entity_poly.pdbx_seq_one_letter_code
_entity_poly.pdbx_strand_id
1 'polypeptide(L)'
;MTEVMTAQTPFSDLMRRALLMAGDRSYVKVKESGAYLFSDNPDEEGDLTQEFWDIAVYLLSNKKPSDAVIRTLQKRNKKLKEYQQLDYDTLQDIKELAFSYIKTVKTFDSPEEEEIIRRIPFFEKDGYLYLTCISPDDRYSYAHLQDGKIIFSEEEIDPSGVLTRPPELPVHQDRGTTSYIVGIPRTYLLEKAGLLSPEALYTRIRNHLFSYLDAEEHDYELFVYYILYSWYYSKCSTTPYLRFLGDTGKGKSRFLKVISDLCFYPIRASGASSISGIMRFKERWMGTLLIDESDLKGDQSDPLIKYLNLGFEKDNYYILTDKNDLSKVHLFDPFGPKLIAMRQPFQDTATEGRCFSFSPDETTREDIPPELPARYADEVAELRALIARFTLEHWSHVSEECMISCIGKGIEGRLKQMARPLSVILTLFPDGQERFFTYLNNRQQEIKRTRAESFEGGMFNYVLSLAQGDEDLMIDPEFGKYYYEGRIQAITSNMVSQGLKCSRKNVTRALSGIGMESRQKRIQTATGTKNVRAFLVLGRRKWLEIMQRYYYDESGGEIPECPECLRGPEYKNLQSEITNIESFTDQVCLDDKVSCRSTGHHSGGLIPETASDKKVGFTTFREFAAYHGLEPDLPVQEYVPVPKECGSDLHCRCRGCRESNTSSQILWIPDRPYNQVCLKHLNEMKNLYEKENVL
;
A
#
# COMPACT_ATOMS: atom_id res chain seq x y z
N MET A 1 -48.05 -50.08 -7.46
CA MET A 1 -47.34 -49.70 -6.22
C MET A 1 -46.46 -48.55 -6.58
N THR A 2 -46.91 -47.33 -6.30
CA THR A 2 -46.14 -46.11 -6.52
C THR A 2 -46.02 -45.47 -5.16
N GLU A 3 -44.83 -45.59 -4.56
CA GLU A 3 -44.51 -44.95 -3.29
C GLU A 3 -44.32 -43.46 -3.52
N VAL A 4 -45.14 -42.69 -2.80
CA VAL A 4 -45.04 -41.24 -2.67
C VAL A 4 -43.88 -40.94 -1.73
N MET A 5 -42.82 -40.33 -2.24
CA MET A 5 -41.82 -39.67 -1.38
C MET A 5 -42.23 -38.20 -1.21
N THR A 6 -42.97 -37.95 -0.14
CA THR A 6 -43.15 -36.62 0.47
C THR A 6 -41.84 -36.12 1.07
N ALA A 7 -41.45 -34.89 0.73
CA ALA A 7 -40.65 -34.03 1.61
C ALA A 7 -40.82 -32.54 1.24
N GLN A 8 -42.02 -32.02 1.39
CA GLN A 8 -42.21 -30.61 1.73
C GLN A 8 -42.88 -30.58 3.10
N THR A 9 -42.24 -29.93 4.05
CA THR A 9 -42.71 -29.78 5.43
C THR A 9 -44.14 -29.23 5.42
N PRO A 10 -45.13 -29.91 6.04
CA PRO A 10 -46.48 -29.36 6.08
C PRO A 10 -46.44 -28.06 6.90
N PHE A 11 -47.03 -26.99 6.37
CA PHE A 11 -47.23 -25.75 7.13
C PHE A 11 -47.69 -26.07 8.55
N SER A 12 -47.01 -25.49 9.55
CA SER A 12 -47.47 -25.58 10.94
C SER A 12 -48.87 -25.02 11.05
N ASP A 13 -49.63 -25.45 12.06
CA ASP A 13 -51.00 -24.93 12.25
C ASP A 13 -51.02 -23.40 12.39
N LEU A 14 -49.97 -22.82 12.98
CA LEU A 14 -49.78 -21.37 13.07
C LEU A 14 -49.59 -20.74 11.67
N MET A 15 -48.79 -21.35 10.80
CA MET A 15 -48.60 -20.89 9.41
C MET A 15 -49.89 -21.02 8.60
N ARG A 16 -50.66 -22.11 8.76
CA ARG A 16 -51.96 -22.28 8.08
C ARG A 16 -52.95 -21.20 8.48
N ARG A 17 -53.05 -20.91 9.79
CA ARG A 17 -53.93 -19.84 10.31
C ARG A 17 -53.51 -18.46 9.78
N ALA A 18 -52.21 -18.19 9.74
CA ALA A 18 -51.67 -16.94 9.21
C ALA A 18 -51.98 -16.77 7.71
N LEU A 19 -51.84 -17.83 6.91
CA LEU A 19 -52.17 -17.82 5.49
C LEU A 19 -53.68 -17.72 5.23
N LEU A 20 -54.51 -18.37 6.06
CA LEU A 20 -55.97 -18.25 5.99
C LEU A 20 -56.45 -16.82 6.31
N MET A 21 -55.88 -16.17 7.32
CA MET A 21 -56.16 -14.75 7.61
C MET A 21 -55.74 -13.83 6.46
N ALA A 22 -54.72 -14.22 5.68
CA ALA A 22 -54.22 -13.46 4.56
C ALA A 22 -55.04 -13.62 3.26
N GLY A 23 -55.88 -14.66 3.17
CA GLY A 23 -56.49 -15.26 1.97
C GLY A 23 -57.48 -14.45 1.14
N ASP A 24 -57.39 -13.11 1.14
CA ASP A 24 -58.03 -12.30 0.08
C ASP A 24 -57.47 -10.86 -0.09
N ARG A 25 -56.50 -10.35 0.71
CA ARG A 25 -56.25 -8.87 0.78
C ARG A 25 -54.83 -8.38 1.09
N SER A 26 -53.85 -9.24 1.34
CA SER A 26 -52.51 -8.78 1.72
C SER A 26 -51.77 -8.20 0.51
N TYR A 27 -51.35 -6.93 0.64
CA TYR A 27 -50.83 -5.97 -0.37
C TYR A 27 -51.85 -5.15 -1.19
N VAL A 28 -53.04 -5.65 -1.52
CA VAL A 28 -54.01 -4.88 -2.35
C VAL A 28 -54.56 -3.63 -1.64
N LYS A 29 -54.63 -3.64 -0.30
CA LYS A 29 -54.99 -2.47 0.52
C LYS A 29 -53.83 -1.49 0.78
N VAL A 30 -52.59 -1.89 0.52
CA VAL A 30 -51.40 -1.03 0.62
C VAL A 30 -51.24 -0.30 -0.72
N LYS A 31 -52.08 0.70 -0.99
CA LYS A 31 -51.89 1.57 -2.17
C LYS A 31 -50.67 2.47 -1.99
N GLU A 32 -50.06 2.83 -3.12
CA GLU A 32 -48.73 3.45 -3.38
C GLU A 32 -48.22 4.61 -2.49
N SER A 33 -48.99 5.11 -1.52
CA SER A 33 -48.52 6.11 -0.55
C SER A 33 -47.99 5.53 0.76
N GLY A 34 -48.09 4.21 0.97
CA GLY A 34 -47.59 3.54 2.18
C GLY A 34 -48.33 3.91 3.47
N ALA A 35 -49.38 4.72 3.42
CA ALA A 35 -50.15 5.14 4.58
C ALA A 35 -51.43 4.31 4.72
N TYR A 36 -51.52 3.48 5.77
CA TYR A 36 -52.82 3.13 6.33
C TYR A 36 -53.43 4.41 6.89
N LEU A 37 -54.61 4.80 6.40
CA LEU A 37 -55.42 5.83 7.04
C LEU A 37 -55.90 5.26 8.38
N PHE A 38 -55.14 5.53 9.45
CA PHE A 38 -55.63 5.33 10.80
C PHE A 38 -56.75 6.33 11.02
N SER A 39 -57.99 5.88 11.11
CA SER A 39 -59.02 6.71 11.71
C SER A 39 -58.66 6.90 13.18
N ASP A 40 -58.66 8.14 13.66
CA ASP A 40 -58.47 8.44 15.08
C ASP A 40 -59.62 7.87 15.94
N ASN A 41 -60.74 7.56 15.31
CA ASN A 41 -61.89 6.85 15.88
C ASN A 41 -62.04 5.47 15.21
N PRO A 42 -61.94 4.36 15.96
CA PRO A 42 -62.17 3.02 15.42
C PRO A 42 -63.61 2.90 14.92
N ASP A 43 -63.80 2.26 13.78
CA ASP A 43 -65.13 1.99 13.25
C ASP A 43 -65.93 1.14 14.24
N GLU A 44 -67.15 1.55 14.61
CA GLU A 44 -67.92 0.86 15.66
C GLU A 44 -68.39 -0.54 15.22
N GLU A 45 -68.38 -0.83 13.91
CA GLU A 45 -68.82 -2.09 13.30
C GLU A 45 -67.69 -2.92 12.65
N GLY A 46 -66.42 -2.49 12.78
CA GLY A 46 -65.26 -3.15 12.14
C GLY A 46 -64.66 -4.32 12.94
N ASP A 47 -64.08 -5.31 12.25
CA ASP A 47 -63.30 -6.39 12.87
C ASP A 47 -61.96 -5.84 13.41
N LEU A 48 -61.91 -5.58 14.72
CA LEU A 48 -60.72 -5.07 15.40
C LEU A 48 -59.53 -6.03 15.32
N THR A 49 -59.76 -7.35 15.30
CA THR A 49 -58.66 -8.32 15.14
C THR A 49 -57.98 -8.14 13.80
N GLN A 50 -58.77 -7.86 12.77
CA GLN A 50 -58.30 -7.61 11.41
C GLN A 50 -57.57 -6.27 11.28
N GLU A 51 -58.02 -5.20 11.94
CA GLU A 51 -57.30 -3.92 11.93
C GLU A 51 -55.93 -4.06 12.59
N PHE A 52 -55.85 -4.73 13.74
CA PHE A 52 -54.59 -4.93 14.46
C PHE A 52 -53.63 -5.88 13.71
N TRP A 53 -54.17 -6.86 12.99
CA TRP A 53 -53.42 -7.70 12.06
C TRP A 53 -52.71 -6.89 10.98
N ASP A 54 -53.45 -6.05 10.27
CA ASP A 54 -52.93 -5.21 9.19
C ASP A 54 -51.80 -4.29 9.69
N ILE A 55 -51.98 -3.72 10.89
CA ILE A 55 -50.95 -2.89 11.56
C ILE A 55 -49.71 -3.71 11.86
N ALA A 56 -49.86 -4.92 12.40
CA ALA A 56 -48.73 -5.79 12.72
C ALA A 56 -47.94 -6.17 11.45
N VAL A 57 -48.63 -6.55 10.37
CA VAL A 57 -48.01 -6.86 9.08
C VAL A 57 -47.29 -5.65 8.48
N TYR A 58 -47.89 -4.45 8.56
CA TYR A 58 -47.28 -3.20 8.10
C TYR A 58 -46.00 -2.84 8.90
N LEU A 59 -46.04 -2.95 10.22
CA LEU A 59 -44.86 -2.63 11.05
C LEU A 59 -43.72 -3.63 10.82
N LEU A 60 -44.05 -4.92 10.64
CA LEU A 60 -43.07 -5.97 10.38
C LEU A 60 -42.47 -5.88 8.97
N SER A 61 -43.26 -5.53 7.95
CA SER A 61 -42.73 -5.27 6.60
C SER A 61 -41.78 -4.07 6.57
N ASN A 62 -42.03 -3.05 7.39
CA ASN A 62 -41.13 -1.92 7.61
C ASN A 62 -39.97 -2.19 8.60
N LYS A 63 -39.63 -3.46 8.83
CA LYS A 63 -38.49 -3.90 9.67
C LYS A 63 -38.52 -3.38 11.11
N LYS A 64 -39.71 -3.12 11.69
CA LYS A 64 -39.81 -2.78 13.11
C LYS A 64 -39.58 -4.03 13.98
N PRO A 65 -38.84 -3.92 15.11
CA PRO A 65 -38.61 -5.05 15.99
C PRO A 65 -39.90 -5.50 16.67
N SER A 66 -40.02 -6.80 16.97
CA SER A 66 -41.22 -7.43 17.57
C SER A 66 -41.74 -6.69 18.80
N ASP A 67 -40.85 -6.22 19.68
CA ASP A 67 -41.22 -5.47 20.88
C ASP A 67 -41.78 -4.07 20.58
N ALA A 68 -41.41 -3.46 19.45
CA ALA A 68 -42.00 -2.20 19.02
C ALA A 68 -43.39 -2.43 18.42
N VAL A 69 -43.60 -3.56 17.74
CA VAL A 69 -44.90 -3.95 17.20
C VAL A 69 -45.91 -4.11 18.34
N ILE A 70 -45.61 -4.96 19.33
CA ILE A 70 -46.54 -5.21 20.45
C ILE A 70 -46.85 -3.94 21.24
N ARG A 71 -45.84 -3.08 21.48
CA ARG A 71 -46.04 -1.79 22.16
C ARG A 71 -46.96 -0.86 21.38
N THR A 72 -46.86 -0.87 20.05
CA THR A 72 -47.71 -0.06 19.17
C THR A 72 -49.15 -0.56 19.20
N LEU A 73 -49.34 -1.88 19.13
CA LEU A 73 -50.66 -2.51 19.27
C LEU A 73 -51.28 -2.18 20.64
N GLN A 74 -50.56 -2.37 21.75
CA GLN A 74 -51.03 -2.02 23.09
C GLN A 74 -51.41 -0.53 23.22
N LYS A 75 -50.61 0.38 22.63
CA LYS A 75 -50.90 1.81 22.66
C LYS A 75 -52.18 2.16 21.88
N ARG A 76 -52.44 1.48 20.77
CA ARG A 76 -53.68 1.62 20.00
C ARG A 76 -54.87 1.02 20.75
N ASN A 77 -54.70 -0.17 21.33
CA ASN A 77 -55.74 -0.87 22.09
C ASN A 77 -56.25 -0.04 23.27
N LYS A 78 -55.35 0.68 23.98
CA LYS A 78 -55.72 1.60 25.07
C LYS A 78 -56.59 2.79 24.64
N LYS A 79 -56.69 3.09 23.34
CA LYS A 79 -57.55 4.14 22.81
C LYS A 79 -58.98 3.66 22.55
N LEU A 80 -59.24 2.35 22.61
CA LEU A 80 -60.57 1.76 22.44
C LEU A 80 -61.40 1.89 23.72
N LYS A 81 -62.73 1.89 23.56
CA LYS A 81 -63.67 1.78 24.69
C LYS A 81 -63.39 0.46 25.43
N GLU A 82 -63.59 0.45 26.75
CA GLU A 82 -63.18 -0.67 27.62
C GLU A 82 -63.75 -2.04 27.18
N TYR A 83 -64.98 -2.07 26.67
CA TYR A 83 -65.63 -3.28 26.15
C TYR A 83 -65.14 -3.74 24.76
N GLN A 84 -64.33 -2.92 24.08
CA GLN A 84 -63.76 -3.20 22.75
C GLN A 84 -62.26 -3.56 22.82
N GLN A 85 -61.63 -3.44 24.00
CA GLN A 85 -60.21 -3.72 24.14
C GLN A 85 -59.93 -5.21 23.99
N LEU A 86 -58.96 -5.55 23.14
CA LEU A 86 -58.43 -6.91 23.02
C LEU A 86 -57.57 -7.22 24.26
N ASP A 87 -57.62 -8.44 24.75
CA ASP A 87 -56.70 -8.86 25.82
C ASP A 87 -55.26 -8.95 25.29
N TYR A 88 -54.30 -9.03 26.22
CA TYR A 88 -52.89 -9.06 25.85
C TYR A 88 -52.52 -10.29 25.03
N ASP A 89 -53.12 -11.44 25.35
CA ASP A 89 -52.84 -12.71 24.68
C ASP A 89 -53.30 -12.67 23.21
N THR A 90 -54.46 -12.06 22.95
CA THR A 90 -54.97 -11.81 21.60
C THR A 90 -54.06 -10.88 20.81
N LEU A 91 -53.55 -9.81 21.43
CA LEU A 91 -52.59 -8.91 20.76
C LEU A 91 -51.25 -9.61 20.46
N GLN A 92 -50.82 -10.51 21.35
CA GLN A 92 -49.63 -11.32 21.17
C GLN A 92 -49.82 -12.33 20.04
N ASP A 93 -50.96 -13.00 19.99
CA ASP A 93 -51.33 -13.96 18.94
C ASP A 93 -51.37 -13.28 17.57
N ILE A 94 -51.97 -12.09 17.46
CA ILE A 94 -51.99 -11.29 16.23
C ILE A 94 -50.57 -10.99 15.74
N LYS A 95 -49.67 -10.58 16.65
CA LYS A 95 -48.27 -10.30 16.33
C LYS A 95 -47.53 -11.57 15.86
N GLU A 96 -47.74 -12.69 16.54
CA GLU A 96 -47.09 -13.97 16.21
C GLU A 96 -47.57 -14.54 14.88
N LEU A 97 -48.88 -14.48 14.62
CA LEU A 97 -49.45 -14.83 13.33
C LEU A 97 -48.86 -13.92 12.22
N ALA A 98 -48.70 -12.61 12.46
CA ALA A 98 -48.20 -11.66 11.46
C ALA A 98 -46.72 -11.90 11.15
N PHE A 99 -45.95 -12.22 12.18
CA PHE A 99 -44.55 -12.64 12.03
C PHE A 99 -44.43 -13.96 11.26
N SER A 100 -45.27 -14.94 11.58
CA SER A 100 -45.35 -16.22 10.87
C SER A 100 -45.68 -16.02 9.40
N TYR A 101 -46.66 -15.17 9.08
CA TYR A 101 -47.00 -14.77 7.71
C TYR A 101 -45.81 -14.17 6.96
N ILE A 102 -45.16 -13.12 7.49
CA ILE A 102 -44.00 -12.49 6.83
C ILE A 102 -42.85 -13.48 6.62
N LYS A 103 -42.61 -14.35 7.61
CA LYS A 103 -41.60 -15.40 7.51
C LYS A 103 -41.94 -16.38 6.38
N THR A 104 -43.17 -16.87 6.36
CA THR A 104 -43.66 -17.80 5.33
C THR A 104 -43.62 -17.17 3.93
N VAL A 105 -44.11 -15.94 3.75
CA VAL A 105 -44.04 -15.21 2.47
C VAL A 105 -42.59 -15.10 2.00
N LYS A 106 -41.64 -14.70 2.86
CA LYS A 106 -40.20 -14.67 2.52
C LYS A 106 -39.59 -16.03 2.18
N THR A 107 -40.26 -17.13 2.51
CA THR A 107 -39.78 -18.48 2.18
C THR A 107 -40.33 -18.98 0.84
N PHE A 108 -41.43 -18.41 0.35
CA PHE A 108 -42.17 -18.84 -0.85
C PHE A 108 -42.17 -17.82 -1.98
N ASP A 109 -42.03 -16.53 -1.67
CA ASP A 109 -41.34 -15.61 -2.55
C ASP A 109 -39.89 -16.10 -2.56
N SER A 110 -39.60 -17.03 -3.48
CA SER A 110 -38.26 -17.04 -4.07
C SER A 110 -37.92 -15.57 -4.34
N PRO A 111 -36.73 -15.05 -3.99
CA PRO A 111 -36.30 -13.85 -4.66
C PRO A 111 -36.55 -14.16 -6.14
N GLU A 112 -37.33 -13.32 -6.84
CA GLU A 112 -37.19 -13.31 -8.29
C GLU A 112 -35.68 -13.40 -8.51
N GLU A 113 -35.24 -14.28 -9.41
CA GLU A 113 -33.90 -14.18 -9.93
C GLU A 113 -33.84 -12.81 -10.67
N GLU A 114 -33.93 -11.69 -9.93
CA GLU A 114 -33.27 -10.46 -10.26
C GLU A 114 -31.83 -10.93 -10.44
N GLU A 115 -31.46 -11.14 -11.71
CA GLU A 115 -30.07 -11.23 -12.11
C GLU A 115 -29.33 -10.22 -11.24
N ILE A 116 -28.41 -10.69 -10.40
CA ILE A 116 -27.71 -9.83 -9.46
C ILE A 116 -26.86 -8.89 -10.32
N ILE A 117 -27.44 -7.76 -10.74
CA ILE A 117 -26.76 -6.76 -11.54
C ILE A 117 -25.72 -6.16 -10.60
N ARG A 118 -24.47 -6.52 -10.85
CA ARG A 118 -23.35 -5.97 -10.08
C ARG A 118 -23.14 -4.54 -10.52
N ARG A 119 -22.67 -3.72 -9.58
CA ARG A 119 -22.27 -2.33 -9.86
C ARG A 119 -20.79 -2.18 -9.64
N ILE A 120 -20.02 -2.24 -10.72
CA ILE A 120 -18.55 -2.25 -10.68
C ILE A 120 -18.03 -0.95 -11.33
N PRO A 121 -17.15 -0.18 -10.67
CA PRO A 121 -16.70 1.12 -11.20
C PRO A 121 -15.79 0.99 -12.43
N PHE A 122 -15.02 -0.09 -12.51
CA PHE A 122 -14.17 -0.43 -13.65
C PHE A 122 -13.74 -1.89 -13.55
N PHE A 123 -13.36 -2.49 -14.68
CA PHE A 123 -12.78 -3.84 -14.72
C PHE A 123 -11.93 -4.02 -15.98
N GLU A 124 -11.11 -5.06 -15.98
CA GLU A 124 -10.32 -5.47 -17.15
C GLU A 124 -10.90 -6.76 -17.72
N LYS A 125 -11.09 -6.81 -19.04
CA LYS A 125 -11.56 -7.98 -19.78
C LYS A 125 -10.79 -8.08 -21.08
N ASP A 126 -10.21 -9.26 -21.33
CA ASP A 126 -9.41 -9.56 -22.53
C ASP A 126 -8.26 -8.55 -22.75
N GLY A 127 -7.66 -8.04 -21.67
CA GLY A 127 -6.58 -7.04 -21.71
C GLY A 127 -7.05 -5.59 -21.92
N TYR A 128 -8.36 -5.34 -22.06
CA TYR A 128 -8.94 -4.02 -22.22
C TYR A 128 -9.60 -3.53 -20.94
N LEU A 129 -9.42 -2.24 -20.64
CA LEU A 129 -10.07 -1.57 -19.53
C LEU A 129 -11.48 -1.11 -19.92
N TYR A 130 -12.44 -1.37 -19.03
CA TYR A 130 -13.79 -0.83 -19.04
C TYR A 130 -13.91 0.13 -17.87
N LEU A 131 -14.12 1.42 -18.13
CA LEU A 131 -14.16 2.46 -17.10
C LEU A 131 -15.49 3.24 -17.12
N THR A 132 -16.11 3.41 -15.96
CA THR A 132 -17.29 4.26 -15.78
C THR A 132 -17.07 5.70 -16.27
N CYS A 133 -17.97 6.14 -17.13
CA CYS A 133 -18.12 7.52 -17.62
C CYS A 133 -19.52 8.04 -17.33
N ILE A 134 -19.68 9.36 -17.35
CA ILE A 134 -20.96 10.03 -17.15
C ILE A 134 -21.26 11.03 -18.28
N SER A 135 -22.50 11.07 -18.73
CA SER A 135 -23.00 12.02 -19.72
C SER A 135 -23.52 13.32 -19.07
N PRO A 136 -23.81 14.38 -19.85
CA PRO A 136 -24.36 15.63 -19.32
C PRO A 136 -25.74 15.50 -18.66
N ASP A 137 -26.49 14.45 -19.01
CA ASP A 137 -27.80 14.10 -18.46
C ASP A 137 -27.72 12.99 -17.39
N ASP A 138 -26.56 12.84 -16.76
CA ASP A 138 -26.29 11.89 -15.66
C ASP A 138 -26.61 10.42 -16.01
N ARG A 139 -26.41 10.02 -17.27
CA ARG A 139 -26.40 8.61 -17.68
C ARG A 139 -24.98 8.04 -17.56
N TYR A 140 -24.90 6.81 -17.08
CA TYR A 140 -23.63 6.13 -16.81
C TYR A 140 -23.39 5.02 -17.83
N SER A 141 -22.16 4.92 -18.31
CA SER A 141 -21.73 3.88 -19.26
C SER A 141 -20.29 3.46 -18.99
N TYR A 142 -19.91 2.26 -19.40
CA TYR A 142 -18.52 1.86 -19.51
C TYR A 142 -17.94 2.37 -20.82
N ALA A 143 -16.82 3.07 -20.75
CA ALA A 143 -15.96 3.38 -21.88
C ALA A 143 -14.87 2.32 -21.99
N HIS A 144 -14.68 1.77 -23.19
CA HIS A 144 -13.60 0.83 -23.50
C HIS A 144 -13.07 1.07 -24.93
N LEU A 145 -11.88 0.55 -25.21
CA LEU A 145 -11.28 0.65 -26.55
C LEU A 145 -11.67 -0.56 -27.40
N GLN A 146 -12.17 -0.31 -28.60
CA GLN A 146 -12.44 -1.32 -29.62
C GLN A 146 -11.99 -0.77 -30.98
N ASP A 147 -11.11 -1.48 -31.68
CA ASP A 147 -10.56 -1.08 -32.99
C ASP A 147 -9.99 0.36 -32.99
N GLY A 148 -9.32 0.75 -31.91
CA GLY A 148 -8.73 2.09 -31.73
C GLY A 148 -9.74 3.22 -31.47
N LYS A 149 -11.03 2.90 -31.33
CA LYS A 149 -12.11 3.84 -31.01
C LYS A 149 -12.69 3.58 -29.63
N ILE A 150 -13.25 4.62 -29.02
CA ILE A 150 -13.92 4.52 -27.73
C ILE A 150 -15.36 4.12 -27.98
N ILE A 151 -15.79 3.04 -27.32
CA ILE A 151 -17.17 2.56 -27.31
C ILE A 151 -17.75 2.73 -25.92
N PHE A 152 -19.01 3.14 -25.86
CA PHE A 152 -19.77 3.30 -24.62
C PHE A 152 -20.86 2.24 -24.53
N SER A 153 -20.88 1.48 -23.44
CA SER A 153 -21.90 0.46 -23.16
C SER A 153 -22.57 0.70 -21.80
N GLU A 154 -23.90 0.59 -21.73
CA GLU A 154 -24.65 0.78 -20.48
C GLU A 154 -24.51 -0.42 -19.52
N GLU A 155 -24.27 -1.60 -20.09
CA GLU A 155 -24.07 -2.86 -19.38
C GLU A 155 -23.06 -3.74 -20.11
N GLU A 156 -22.35 -4.56 -19.34
CA GLU A 156 -21.33 -5.48 -19.83
C GLU A 156 -21.33 -6.76 -19.01
N ILE A 157 -20.72 -7.82 -19.55
CA ILE A 157 -20.43 -9.04 -18.79
C ILE A 157 -19.01 -8.94 -18.23
N ASP A 158 -18.89 -8.94 -16.90
CA ASP A 158 -17.60 -8.90 -16.20
C ASP A 158 -16.79 -10.19 -16.39
N PRO A 159 -15.49 -10.24 -16.01
CA PRO A 159 -14.66 -11.44 -16.14
C PRO A 159 -15.16 -12.66 -15.35
N SER A 160 -16.07 -12.48 -14.39
CA SER A 160 -16.71 -13.56 -13.64
C SER A 160 -17.99 -14.09 -14.31
N GLY A 161 -18.37 -13.54 -15.47
CA GLY A 161 -19.55 -13.95 -16.23
C GLY A 161 -20.85 -13.32 -15.71
N VAL A 162 -20.79 -12.25 -14.92
CA VAL A 162 -21.97 -11.60 -14.34
C VAL A 162 -22.28 -10.30 -15.07
N LEU A 163 -23.57 -10.06 -15.35
CA LEU A 163 -24.04 -8.79 -15.91
C LEU A 163 -23.76 -7.66 -14.91
N THR A 164 -23.04 -6.64 -15.37
CA THR A 164 -22.60 -5.51 -14.56
C THR A 164 -22.99 -4.18 -15.21
N ARG A 165 -23.26 -3.20 -14.38
CA ARG A 165 -23.54 -1.80 -14.77
C ARG A 165 -22.67 -0.84 -13.98
N PRO A 166 -22.37 0.35 -14.52
CA PRO A 166 -21.65 1.35 -13.75
C PRO A 166 -22.37 1.72 -12.43
N PRO A 167 -21.64 2.03 -11.35
CA PRO A 167 -22.21 2.62 -10.16
C PRO A 167 -22.67 4.06 -10.43
N GLU A 168 -23.84 4.41 -9.92
CA GLU A 168 -24.36 5.78 -10.01
C GLU A 168 -23.84 6.66 -8.86
N LEU A 169 -23.76 7.98 -9.06
CA LEU A 169 -23.51 8.93 -7.98
C LEU A 169 -24.75 9.10 -7.09
N PRO A 170 -24.58 9.44 -5.80
CA PRO A 170 -25.72 9.69 -4.94
C PRO A 170 -26.46 10.97 -5.34
N VAL A 171 -27.79 10.93 -5.24
CA VAL A 171 -28.67 12.08 -5.42
C VAL A 171 -28.98 12.71 -4.07
N HIS A 172 -28.89 14.04 -3.98
CA HIS A 172 -29.22 14.76 -2.76
C HIS A 172 -30.71 14.60 -2.44
N GLN A 173 -31.03 14.11 -1.24
CA GLN A 173 -32.39 13.72 -0.84
C GLN A 173 -33.42 14.85 -1.02
N ASP A 174 -33.08 16.07 -0.60
CA ASP A 174 -34.02 17.20 -0.72
C ASP A 174 -34.02 17.92 -2.07
N ARG A 175 -32.87 17.94 -2.76
CA ARG A 175 -32.68 18.75 -3.98
C ARG A 175 -32.93 17.96 -5.26
N GLY A 176 -32.89 16.63 -5.21
CA GLY A 176 -32.97 15.78 -6.40
C GLY A 176 -31.77 15.91 -7.34
N THR A 177 -30.72 16.65 -6.95
CA THR A 177 -29.52 16.88 -7.77
C THR A 177 -28.43 15.87 -7.47
N THR A 178 -27.75 15.39 -8.51
CA THR A 178 -26.58 14.52 -8.42
C THR A 178 -25.45 15.19 -7.64
N SER A 179 -24.88 14.46 -6.69
CA SER A 179 -23.74 14.91 -5.89
C SER A 179 -22.43 14.39 -6.49
N TYR A 180 -21.66 15.27 -7.12
CA TYR A 180 -20.36 14.96 -7.75
C TYR A 180 -19.22 14.84 -6.72
N ILE A 181 -19.41 13.91 -5.78
CA ILE A 181 -18.41 13.56 -4.76
C ILE A 181 -17.29 12.67 -5.33
N VAL A 182 -17.52 12.05 -6.49
CA VAL A 182 -16.51 11.29 -7.24
C VAL A 182 -16.30 11.94 -8.61
N GLY A 183 -15.04 12.18 -8.97
CA GLY A 183 -14.70 12.71 -10.30
C GLY A 183 -14.77 11.61 -11.36
N ILE A 184 -15.70 11.70 -12.31
CA ILE A 184 -15.90 10.70 -13.38
C ILE A 184 -15.61 11.36 -14.73
N PRO A 185 -14.89 10.69 -15.68
CA PRO A 185 -14.71 11.20 -17.03
C PRO A 185 -16.05 11.46 -17.73
N ARG A 186 -16.13 12.55 -18.48
CA ARG A 186 -17.34 12.93 -19.21
C ARG A 186 -17.35 12.30 -20.60
N THR A 187 -18.42 11.62 -20.97
CA THR A 187 -18.51 10.87 -22.25
C THR A 187 -18.22 11.76 -23.46
N TYR A 188 -18.85 12.93 -23.57
CA TYR A 188 -18.67 13.86 -24.70
C TYR A 188 -17.28 14.49 -24.81
N LEU A 189 -16.52 14.56 -23.71
CA LEU A 189 -15.12 15.01 -23.73
C LEU A 189 -14.20 13.85 -24.10
N LEU A 190 -14.47 12.67 -23.56
CA LEU A 190 -13.70 11.46 -23.84
C LEU A 190 -13.80 11.06 -25.32
N GLU A 191 -14.99 11.14 -25.92
CA GLU A 191 -15.20 10.89 -27.35
C GLU A 191 -14.37 11.82 -28.24
N LYS A 192 -14.16 13.08 -27.81
CA LYS A 192 -13.38 14.09 -28.53
C LYS A 192 -11.89 14.10 -28.16
N ALA A 193 -11.49 13.34 -27.13
CA ALA A 193 -10.14 13.35 -26.62
C ALA A 193 -9.19 12.69 -27.62
N GLY A 194 -8.26 13.46 -28.17
CA GLY A 194 -7.17 12.93 -28.97
C GLY A 194 -6.20 12.12 -28.11
N LEU A 195 -5.60 11.08 -28.69
CA LEU A 195 -4.48 10.37 -28.07
C LEU A 195 -3.24 11.29 -28.10
N LEU A 196 -2.69 11.57 -26.92
CA LEU A 196 -1.45 12.34 -26.77
C LEU A 196 -0.26 11.40 -26.56
N SER A 197 0.94 11.84 -26.94
CA SER A 197 2.16 11.14 -26.52
C SER A 197 2.35 11.29 -25.00
N PRO A 198 3.11 10.38 -24.35
CA PRO A 198 3.44 10.48 -22.93
C PRO A 198 3.99 11.86 -22.53
N GLU A 199 4.88 12.45 -23.34
CA GLU A 199 5.50 13.75 -23.09
C GLU A 199 4.51 14.91 -23.25
N ALA A 200 3.63 14.84 -24.26
CA ALA A 200 2.59 15.84 -24.47
C ALA A 200 1.58 15.82 -23.33
N LEU A 201 1.17 14.64 -22.86
CA LEU A 201 0.28 14.49 -21.71
C LEU A 201 0.94 14.99 -20.42
N TYR A 202 2.20 14.59 -20.17
CA TYR A 202 3.01 15.09 -19.06
C TYR A 202 3.03 16.62 -19.03
N THR A 203 3.37 17.24 -20.16
CA THR A 203 3.47 18.69 -20.30
C THR A 203 2.14 19.37 -20.02
N ARG A 204 1.03 18.82 -20.52
CA ARG A 204 -0.32 19.38 -20.31
C ARG A 204 -0.72 19.34 -18.84
N ILE A 205 -0.45 18.23 -18.15
CA ILE A 205 -0.72 18.08 -16.71
C ILE A 205 0.17 19.05 -15.91
N ARG A 206 1.49 19.05 -16.16
CA ARG A 206 2.46 19.92 -15.48
C ARG A 206 2.10 21.40 -15.62
N ASN A 207 1.71 21.84 -16.81
CA ASN A 207 1.30 23.24 -17.04
C ASN A 207 0.00 23.61 -16.31
N HIS A 208 -0.95 22.68 -16.21
CA HIS A 208 -2.14 22.89 -15.40
C HIS A 208 -1.78 22.99 -13.91
N LEU A 209 -0.97 22.09 -13.38
CA LEU A 209 -0.49 22.16 -11.99
C LEU A 209 0.25 23.49 -11.72
N PHE A 210 1.16 23.88 -12.62
CA PHE A 210 1.93 25.12 -12.51
C PHE A 210 1.06 26.38 -12.47
N SER A 211 -0.13 26.35 -13.10
CA SER A 211 -1.06 27.48 -13.10
C SER A 211 -1.79 27.67 -11.76
N TYR A 212 -1.77 26.67 -10.88
CA TYR A 212 -2.58 26.64 -9.65
C TYR A 212 -1.81 26.30 -8.38
N LEU A 213 -0.56 25.83 -8.51
CA LEU A 213 0.31 25.39 -7.43
C LEU A 213 1.68 26.05 -7.57
N ASP A 214 2.37 26.23 -6.44
CA ASP A 214 3.73 26.75 -6.37
C ASP A 214 4.64 25.69 -5.73
N ALA A 215 5.46 25.03 -6.53
CA ALA A 215 6.35 23.95 -6.10
C ALA A 215 7.61 23.94 -6.96
N GLU A 216 8.64 23.20 -6.52
CA GLU A 216 9.84 23.01 -7.33
C GLU A 216 9.57 22.03 -8.49
N GLU A 217 10.43 22.05 -9.54
CA GLU A 217 10.19 21.23 -10.74
C GLU A 217 10.13 19.73 -10.43
N HIS A 218 10.97 19.25 -9.52
CA HIS A 218 11.02 17.86 -9.12
C HIS A 218 9.74 17.41 -8.37
N ASP A 219 9.02 18.34 -7.74
CA ASP A 219 7.72 18.07 -7.12
C ASP A 219 6.61 17.98 -8.17
N TYR A 220 6.63 18.86 -9.18
CA TYR A 220 5.69 18.75 -10.30
C TYR A 220 5.84 17.39 -11.01
N GLU A 221 7.07 16.93 -11.22
CA GLU A 221 7.35 15.58 -11.75
C GLU A 221 6.65 14.50 -10.93
N LEU A 222 6.86 14.50 -9.60
CA LEU A 222 6.21 13.56 -8.69
C LEU A 222 4.68 13.64 -8.79
N PHE A 223 4.11 14.85 -8.81
CA PHE A 223 2.67 15.02 -8.88
C PHE A 223 2.10 14.48 -10.19
N VAL A 224 2.75 14.74 -11.32
CA VAL A 224 2.33 14.21 -12.62
C VAL A 224 2.42 12.69 -12.64
N TYR A 225 3.54 12.11 -12.17
CA TYR A 225 3.71 10.66 -12.11
C TYR A 225 2.68 10.01 -11.18
N TYR A 226 2.40 10.61 -10.03
CA TYR A 226 1.38 10.12 -9.09
C TYR A 226 -0.02 10.19 -9.69
N ILE A 227 -0.37 11.30 -10.37
CA ILE A 227 -1.64 11.45 -11.09
C ILE A 227 -1.79 10.31 -12.10
N LEU A 228 -0.83 10.14 -13.01
CA LEU A 228 -0.91 9.10 -14.04
C LEU A 228 -0.91 7.69 -13.44
N TYR A 229 -0.02 7.42 -12.48
CA TYR A 229 0.05 6.16 -11.76
C TYR A 229 -1.30 5.79 -11.12
N SER A 230 -2.01 6.77 -10.56
CA SER A 230 -3.29 6.50 -9.90
C SER A 230 -4.32 5.87 -10.83
N TRP A 231 -4.20 6.03 -12.16
CA TRP A 231 -5.07 5.36 -13.15
C TRP A 231 -4.67 3.91 -13.40
N TYR A 232 -3.42 3.53 -13.14
CA TYR A 232 -2.86 2.19 -13.31
C TYR A 232 -2.63 1.45 -11.97
N TYR A 233 -3.06 2.01 -10.84
CA TYR A 233 -2.76 1.48 -9.52
C TYR A 233 -3.20 0.01 -9.35
N SER A 234 -4.28 -0.41 -10.01
CA SER A 234 -4.78 -1.78 -9.99
C SER A 234 -3.85 -2.78 -10.67
N LYS A 235 -2.86 -2.34 -11.45
CA LYS A 235 -1.79 -3.17 -12.02
C LYS A 235 -0.63 -3.42 -11.05
N CYS A 236 -0.55 -2.69 -9.93
CA CYS A 236 0.56 -2.76 -8.98
C CYS A 236 0.19 -3.59 -7.74
N SER A 237 1.15 -4.25 -7.09
CA SER A 237 0.96 -4.94 -5.80
C SER A 237 0.93 -4.00 -4.60
N THR A 238 1.61 -2.86 -4.71
CA THR A 238 1.68 -1.83 -3.66
C THR A 238 1.29 -0.46 -4.20
N THR A 239 0.90 0.44 -3.29
CA THR A 239 0.55 1.82 -3.63
C THR A 239 1.11 2.82 -2.63
N PRO A 240 1.89 3.83 -3.06
CA PRO A 240 2.31 4.91 -2.18
C PRO A 240 1.14 5.87 -1.90
N TYR A 241 1.27 6.64 -0.81
CA TYR A 241 0.37 7.75 -0.50
C TYR A 241 1.08 9.07 -0.76
N LEU A 242 0.37 10.05 -1.31
CA LEU A 242 0.87 11.42 -1.44
C LEU A 242 0.34 12.25 -0.26
N ARG A 243 1.23 12.92 0.46
CA ARG A 243 0.88 13.64 1.68
C ARG A 243 1.37 15.08 1.64
N PHE A 244 0.48 16.00 1.99
CA PHE A 244 0.79 17.41 2.20
C PHE A 244 0.87 17.70 3.70
N LEU A 245 2.05 18.08 4.17
CA LEU A 245 2.34 18.36 5.58
C LEU A 245 2.68 19.83 5.78
N GLY A 246 2.20 20.45 6.85
CA GLY A 246 2.56 21.83 7.16
C GLY A 246 1.49 22.59 7.92
N ASP A 247 1.84 23.77 8.42
CA ASP A 247 0.91 24.57 9.22
C ASP A 247 -0.22 25.19 8.38
N THR A 248 -1.21 25.75 9.05
CA THR A 248 -2.37 26.44 8.45
C THR A 248 -1.90 27.60 7.58
N GLY A 249 -2.58 27.86 6.46
CA GLY A 249 -2.25 28.97 5.55
C GLY A 249 -1.29 28.62 4.41
N LYS A 250 -0.56 27.51 4.48
CA LYS A 250 0.41 27.09 3.44
C LYS A 250 -0.20 26.41 2.20
N GLY A 251 -1.45 26.68 1.82
CA GLY A 251 -2.02 26.12 0.59
C GLY A 251 -2.25 24.60 0.50
N LYS A 252 -2.04 23.80 1.57
CA LYS A 252 -2.24 22.32 1.54
C LYS A 252 -3.57 21.85 0.92
N SER A 253 -4.67 22.52 1.25
CA SER A 253 -5.99 22.19 0.69
C SER A 253 -6.07 22.47 -0.82
N ARG A 254 -5.32 23.47 -1.32
CA ARG A 254 -5.19 23.73 -2.76
C ARG A 254 -4.42 22.60 -3.44
N PHE A 255 -3.27 22.18 -2.88
CA PHE A 255 -2.51 21.02 -3.38
C PHE A 255 -3.34 19.74 -3.41
N LEU A 256 -3.98 19.41 -2.29
CA LEU A 256 -4.86 18.25 -2.17
C LEU A 256 -5.93 18.27 -3.26
N LYS A 257 -6.60 19.41 -3.46
CA LYS A 257 -7.66 19.56 -4.46
C LYS A 257 -7.14 19.45 -5.90
N VAL A 258 -6.14 20.25 -6.26
CA VAL A 258 -5.68 20.35 -7.66
C VAL A 258 -5.10 19.03 -8.18
N ILE A 259 -4.33 18.34 -7.34
CA ILE A 259 -3.71 17.07 -7.74
C ILE A 259 -4.76 15.96 -7.76
N SER A 260 -5.59 15.86 -6.71
CA SER A 260 -6.60 14.80 -6.65
C SER A 260 -7.64 14.90 -7.76
N ASP A 261 -8.02 16.10 -8.20
CA ASP A 261 -9.01 16.30 -9.26
C ASP A 261 -8.61 15.62 -10.60
N LEU A 262 -7.32 15.37 -10.82
CA LEU A 262 -6.80 14.65 -11.99
C LEU A 262 -6.55 13.15 -11.77
N CYS A 263 -6.56 12.68 -10.51
CA CYS A 263 -6.36 11.27 -10.18
C CYS A 263 -7.52 10.37 -10.63
N PHE A 264 -7.34 9.07 -10.54
CA PHE A 264 -8.40 8.10 -10.85
C PHE A 264 -9.54 8.17 -9.83
N TYR A 265 -10.77 8.37 -10.33
CA TYR A 265 -12.01 8.53 -9.53
C TYR A 265 -11.81 9.18 -8.16
N PRO A 266 -11.43 10.48 -8.07
CA PRO A 266 -11.13 11.09 -6.79
C PRO A 266 -12.37 11.16 -5.93
N ILE A 267 -12.29 10.63 -4.70
CA ILE A 267 -13.40 10.49 -3.76
C ILE A 267 -13.28 11.56 -2.67
N ARG A 268 -14.10 12.61 -2.79
CA ARG A 268 -14.14 13.75 -1.86
C ARG A 268 -15.06 13.49 -0.66
N ALA A 269 -14.92 12.33 -0.02
CA ALA A 269 -15.73 11.94 1.14
C ALA A 269 -15.11 12.37 2.49
N SER A 270 -14.05 13.17 2.49
CA SER A 270 -13.34 13.68 3.67
C SER A 270 -14.03 14.90 4.31
N GLY A 271 -13.69 15.22 5.57
CA GLY A 271 -14.06 16.48 6.21
C GLY A 271 -15.24 16.39 7.18
N ALA A 272 -15.23 15.40 8.09
CA ALA A 272 -16.26 15.07 9.11
C ALA A 272 -17.22 13.91 8.77
N SER A 273 -16.90 13.13 7.75
CA SER A 273 -17.58 11.85 7.48
C SER A 273 -17.18 10.77 8.50
N SER A 274 -18.11 9.89 8.87
CA SER A 274 -17.73 8.67 9.59
C SER A 274 -16.82 7.78 8.74
N ILE A 275 -15.88 7.07 9.37
CA ILE A 275 -15.00 6.10 8.68
C ILE A 275 -15.82 5.09 7.87
N SER A 276 -16.94 4.60 8.41
CA SER A 276 -17.80 3.65 7.69
C SER A 276 -18.39 4.24 6.40
N GLY A 277 -18.66 5.55 6.37
CA GLY A 277 -19.08 6.24 5.14
C GLY A 277 -17.94 6.29 4.12
N ILE A 278 -16.73 6.67 4.57
CA ILE A 278 -15.52 6.70 3.73
C ILE A 278 -15.24 5.32 3.12
N MET A 279 -15.24 4.26 3.95
CA MET A 279 -15.00 2.89 3.51
C MET A 279 -16.01 2.43 2.47
N ARG A 280 -17.30 2.73 2.64
CA ARG A 280 -18.35 2.36 1.67
C ARG A 280 -18.20 3.09 0.34
N PHE A 281 -17.82 4.36 0.34
CA PHE A 281 -17.55 5.08 -0.90
C PHE A 281 -16.29 4.56 -1.60
N LYS A 282 -15.22 4.30 -0.84
CA LYS A 282 -13.99 3.70 -1.38
C LYS A 282 -14.26 2.32 -1.96
N GLU A 283 -15.07 1.47 -1.32
CA GLU A 283 -15.45 0.16 -1.85
C GLU A 283 -16.25 0.27 -3.16
N ARG A 284 -17.22 1.18 -3.21
CA ARG A 284 -18.10 1.34 -4.37
C ARG A 284 -17.37 1.85 -5.61
N TRP A 285 -16.40 2.74 -5.43
CA TRP A 285 -15.73 3.44 -6.54
C TRP A 285 -14.31 2.99 -6.80
N MET A 286 -13.66 2.37 -5.81
CA MET A 286 -12.26 1.93 -5.88
C MET A 286 -11.30 3.02 -6.38
N GLY A 287 -11.67 4.29 -6.14
CA GLY A 287 -10.93 5.45 -6.61
C GLY A 287 -9.86 5.94 -5.63
N THR A 288 -9.32 7.10 -5.95
CA THR A 288 -8.33 7.80 -5.14
C THR A 288 -8.99 8.48 -3.96
N LEU A 289 -8.66 8.06 -2.74
CA LEU A 289 -9.28 8.61 -1.53
C LEU A 289 -8.57 9.89 -1.08
N LEU A 290 -9.33 10.96 -0.86
CA LEU A 290 -8.85 12.16 -0.21
C LEU A 290 -9.11 12.06 1.29
N ILE A 291 -8.13 12.45 2.10
CA ILE A 291 -8.23 12.47 3.57
C ILE A 291 -7.75 13.84 4.06
N ASP A 292 -8.56 14.47 4.91
CA ASP A 292 -8.20 15.73 5.55
C ASP A 292 -7.90 15.50 7.05
N GLU A 293 -7.23 16.45 7.67
CA GLU A 293 -6.78 16.38 9.07
C GLU A 293 -7.93 16.14 10.05
N SER A 294 -9.12 16.67 9.75
CA SER A 294 -10.31 16.47 10.59
C SER A 294 -10.73 15.00 10.68
N ASP A 295 -10.44 14.20 9.66
CA ASP A 295 -10.79 12.77 9.63
C ASP A 295 -9.83 11.93 10.48
N LEU A 296 -8.69 12.51 10.85
CA LEU A 296 -7.61 11.87 11.62
C LEU A 296 -7.60 12.27 13.10
N LYS A 297 -8.62 12.99 13.58
CA LYS A 297 -8.76 13.44 14.97
C LYS A 297 -9.90 12.70 15.69
N GLY A 298 -9.72 12.48 17.00
CA GLY A 298 -10.71 11.83 17.87
C GLY A 298 -10.65 10.30 17.85
N ASP A 299 -11.68 9.63 18.40
CA ASP A 299 -11.76 8.16 18.57
C ASP A 299 -11.67 7.36 17.25
N GLN A 300 -11.71 8.05 16.11
CA GLN A 300 -11.66 7.50 14.75
C GLN A 300 -10.22 7.51 14.17
N SER A 301 -9.22 8.04 14.87
CA SER A 301 -7.82 8.03 14.39
C SER A 301 -7.32 6.59 14.18
N ASP A 302 -7.47 5.73 15.17
CA ASP A 302 -6.84 4.40 15.16
C ASP A 302 -7.40 3.46 14.08
N PRO A 303 -8.73 3.39 13.84
CA PRO A 303 -9.26 2.57 12.76
C PRO A 303 -8.86 3.09 11.38
N LEU A 304 -8.78 4.41 11.18
CA LEU A 304 -8.35 4.99 9.91
C LEU A 304 -6.86 4.72 9.65
N ILE A 305 -6.01 4.81 10.68
CA ILE A 305 -4.59 4.40 10.58
C ILE A 305 -4.46 2.93 10.20
N LYS A 306 -5.25 2.03 10.80
CA LYS A 306 -5.27 0.60 10.41
C LYS A 306 -5.70 0.42 8.96
N TYR A 307 -6.73 1.14 8.52
CA TYR A 307 -7.21 1.13 7.15
C TYR A 307 -6.14 1.63 6.16
N LEU A 308 -5.43 2.71 6.49
CA LEU A 308 -4.28 3.20 5.73
C LEU A 308 -3.16 2.18 5.67
N ASN A 309 -2.87 1.50 6.77
CA ASN A 309 -1.80 0.52 6.82
C ASN A 309 -2.08 -0.72 5.95
N LEU A 310 -3.33 -1.20 5.96
CA LEU A 310 -3.77 -2.32 5.12
C LEU A 310 -3.86 -1.91 3.64
N GLY A 311 -4.26 -0.68 3.34
CA GLY A 311 -4.46 -0.20 1.97
C GLY A 311 -3.20 0.05 1.15
N PHE A 312 -2.02 -0.24 1.68
CA PHE A 312 -0.74 -0.08 0.99
C PHE A 312 -0.43 -1.23 0.05
N GLU A 313 -0.91 -2.43 0.36
CA GLU A 313 -0.61 -3.66 -0.37
C GLU A 313 -1.92 -4.40 -0.64
N LYS A 314 -2.02 -5.03 -1.82
CA LYS A 314 -3.19 -5.81 -2.22
C LYS A 314 -3.52 -6.94 -1.25
N ASP A 315 -4.74 -7.44 -1.36
CA ASP A 315 -5.24 -8.63 -0.66
C ASP A 315 -5.27 -8.51 0.88
N ASN A 316 -5.24 -7.28 1.39
CA ASN A 316 -5.33 -6.97 2.82
C ASN A 316 -6.68 -6.35 3.16
N TYR A 317 -7.67 -7.18 3.51
CA TYR A 317 -9.03 -6.74 3.76
C TYR A 317 -9.22 -6.12 5.15
N TYR A 318 -10.04 -5.07 5.23
CA TYR A 318 -10.52 -4.50 6.48
C TYR A 318 -11.90 -5.08 6.82
N ILE A 319 -12.03 -5.66 8.01
CA ILE A 319 -13.21 -6.46 8.40
C ILE A 319 -14.01 -5.72 9.49
N LEU A 320 -15.31 -5.55 9.27
CA LEU A 320 -16.24 -4.97 10.24
C LEU A 320 -17.45 -5.87 10.47
N THR A 321 -17.74 -6.22 11.72
CA THR A 321 -18.99 -6.91 12.10
C THR A 321 -20.15 -5.91 12.12
N ASP A 322 -21.32 -6.31 11.62
CA ASP A 322 -22.54 -5.51 11.73
C ASP A 322 -22.95 -5.39 13.20
N LYS A 323 -23.21 -4.15 13.65
CA LYS A 323 -23.56 -3.86 15.05
C LYS A 323 -24.93 -4.40 15.45
N ASN A 324 -25.83 -4.59 14.49
CA ASN A 324 -27.19 -5.07 14.71
C ASN A 324 -27.33 -6.58 14.45
N ASP A 325 -26.36 -7.18 13.76
CA ASP A 325 -26.35 -8.60 13.42
C ASP A 325 -24.92 -9.15 13.45
N LEU A 326 -24.53 -9.73 14.59
CA LEU A 326 -23.17 -10.24 14.80
C LEU A 326 -22.79 -11.40 13.85
N SER A 327 -23.77 -12.00 13.15
CA SER A 327 -23.51 -13.03 12.14
C SER A 327 -23.08 -12.45 10.79
N LYS A 328 -23.27 -11.13 10.58
CA LYS A 328 -22.91 -10.43 9.35
C LYS A 328 -21.59 -9.70 9.50
N VAL A 329 -20.77 -9.87 8.48
CA VAL A 329 -19.46 -9.25 8.38
C VAL A 329 -19.37 -8.51 7.05
N HIS A 330 -18.87 -7.29 7.10
CA HIS A 330 -18.53 -6.48 5.95
C HIS A 330 -17.02 -6.53 5.71
N LEU A 331 -16.65 -6.93 4.50
CA LEU A 331 -15.29 -6.86 4.00
C LEU A 331 -15.16 -5.56 3.20
N PHE A 332 -14.06 -4.84 3.43
CA PHE A 332 -13.69 -3.66 2.66
C PHE A 332 -12.28 -3.84 2.12
N ASP A 333 -12.06 -3.46 0.87
CA ASP A 333 -10.73 -3.39 0.25
C ASP A 333 -10.13 -1.97 0.41
N PRO A 334 -9.19 -1.79 1.35
CA PRO A 334 -8.51 -0.53 1.54
C PRO A 334 -7.49 -0.20 0.44
N PHE A 335 -7.13 -1.17 -0.42
CA PHE A 335 -6.07 -0.99 -1.41
C PHE A 335 -6.40 0.14 -2.39
N GLY A 336 -5.41 0.99 -2.64
CA GLY A 336 -5.49 2.04 -3.65
C GLY A 336 -4.87 3.37 -3.23
N PRO A 337 -4.69 4.29 -4.19
CA PRO A 337 -4.02 5.57 -3.99
C PRO A 337 -4.78 6.46 -3.01
N LYS A 338 -4.04 7.24 -2.21
CA LYS A 338 -4.60 8.15 -1.21
C LYS A 338 -3.83 9.47 -1.18
N LEU A 339 -4.55 10.58 -1.13
CA LEU A 339 -3.96 11.88 -0.87
C LEU A 339 -4.39 12.37 0.51
N ILE A 340 -3.41 12.82 1.30
CA ILE A 340 -3.60 13.15 2.72
C ILE A 340 -3.12 14.57 2.96
N ALA A 341 -3.95 15.43 3.55
CA ALA A 341 -3.52 16.73 4.05
C ALA A 341 -3.54 16.74 5.58
N MET A 342 -2.45 17.17 6.21
CA MET A 342 -2.35 17.21 7.67
C MET A 342 -1.36 18.26 8.17
N ARG A 343 -1.48 18.64 9.45
CA ARG A 343 -0.55 19.58 10.11
C ARG A 343 0.67 18.92 10.72
N GLN A 344 0.49 17.72 11.29
CA GLN A 344 1.51 17.00 12.03
C GLN A 344 1.68 15.60 11.44
N PRO A 345 2.89 15.03 11.48
CA PRO A 345 3.12 13.65 11.06
C PRO A 345 2.25 12.65 11.82
N PHE A 346 2.02 11.48 11.22
CA PHE A 346 1.49 10.32 11.91
C PHE A 346 2.46 9.90 13.03
N GLN A 347 1.89 9.45 14.14
CA GLN A 347 2.65 8.84 15.21
C GLN A 347 3.11 7.41 14.87
N ASP A 348 2.37 6.74 13.98
CA ASP A 348 2.67 5.39 13.52
C ASP A 348 3.76 5.40 12.43
N THR A 349 4.94 4.87 12.76
CA THR A 349 6.10 4.79 11.85
C THR A 349 5.79 4.01 10.57
N ALA A 350 4.90 3.00 10.64
CA ALA A 350 4.53 2.21 9.47
C ALA A 350 3.75 3.06 8.45
N THR A 351 2.77 3.85 8.92
CA THR A 351 2.00 4.80 8.10
C THR A 351 2.92 5.90 7.55
N GLU A 352 3.78 6.48 8.40
CA GLU A 352 4.76 7.50 7.98
C GLU A 352 5.60 7.03 6.80
N GLY A 353 6.12 5.81 6.88
CA GLY A 353 6.95 5.27 5.82
C GLY A 353 6.21 5.11 4.49
N ARG A 354 4.87 5.09 4.44
CA ARG A 354 4.07 4.85 3.21
C ARG A 354 3.80 6.14 2.43
N CYS A 355 4.22 7.28 2.96
CA CYS A 355 3.86 8.59 2.45
C CYS A 355 5.02 9.29 1.74
N PHE A 356 4.83 9.62 0.46
CA PHE A 356 5.57 10.72 -0.18
C PHE A 356 5.08 12.04 0.41
N SER A 357 5.90 12.64 1.28
CA SER A 357 5.51 13.84 2.01
C SER A 357 6.09 15.08 1.32
N PHE A 358 5.22 16.01 0.98
CA PHE A 358 5.56 17.33 0.49
C PHE A 358 5.12 18.37 1.52
N SER A 359 5.95 19.36 1.77
CA SER A 359 5.65 20.47 2.68
C SER A 359 5.55 21.75 1.87
N PRO A 360 4.33 22.16 1.46
CA PRO A 360 4.18 23.38 0.68
C PRO A 360 4.65 24.60 1.47
N ASP A 361 5.25 25.56 0.76
CA ASP A 361 5.58 26.87 1.29
C ASP A 361 4.53 27.91 0.91
N GLU A 362 4.61 29.08 1.57
CA GLU A 362 3.80 30.22 1.17
C GLU A 362 4.25 30.70 -0.21
N THR A 363 3.29 30.84 -1.11
CA THR A 363 3.60 31.24 -2.49
C THR A 363 4.02 32.70 -2.54
N THR A 364 5.06 32.97 -3.32
CA THR A 364 5.50 34.33 -3.67
C THR A 364 5.05 34.74 -5.08
N ARG A 365 4.37 33.83 -5.79
CA ARG A 365 3.91 34.01 -7.16
C ARG A 365 2.59 34.77 -7.21
N GLU A 366 2.58 35.90 -7.89
CA GLU A 366 1.40 36.75 -8.08
C GLU A 366 0.46 36.24 -9.18
N ASP A 367 0.92 35.33 -10.04
CA ASP A 367 0.15 34.80 -11.17
C ASP A 367 -0.82 33.67 -10.78
N ILE A 368 -0.66 33.11 -9.56
CA ILE A 368 -1.54 32.05 -9.05
C ILE A 368 -2.80 32.69 -8.44
N PRO A 369 -4.01 32.33 -8.90
CA PRO A 369 -5.21 32.96 -8.41
C PRO A 369 -5.56 32.51 -6.98
N PRO A 370 -5.94 33.44 -6.08
CA PRO A 370 -6.22 33.13 -4.67
C PRO A 370 -7.38 32.15 -4.49
N GLU A 371 -8.35 32.19 -5.40
CA GLU A 371 -9.44 31.23 -5.52
C GLU A 371 -9.38 30.53 -6.89
N LEU A 372 -9.88 29.30 -6.97
CA LEU A 372 -9.91 28.58 -8.25
C LEU A 372 -10.95 29.23 -9.17
N PRO A 373 -10.56 29.67 -10.38
CA PRO A 373 -11.47 30.35 -11.30
C PRO A 373 -12.49 29.35 -11.89
N ALA A 374 -13.60 29.85 -12.43
CA ALA A 374 -14.65 29.00 -13.03
C ALA A 374 -14.11 28.04 -14.11
N ARG A 375 -13.15 28.52 -14.93
CA ARG A 375 -12.49 27.71 -15.99
C ARG A 375 -11.78 26.46 -15.47
N TYR A 376 -11.39 26.44 -14.20
CA TYR A 376 -10.66 25.31 -13.61
C TYR A 376 -11.43 24.00 -13.72
N ALA A 377 -12.75 24.03 -13.49
CA ALA A 377 -13.57 22.83 -13.56
C ALA A 377 -13.62 22.23 -14.98
N ASP A 378 -13.66 23.10 -16.00
CA ASP A 378 -13.65 22.69 -17.40
C ASP A 378 -12.27 22.15 -17.80
N GLU A 379 -11.19 22.83 -17.40
CA GLU A 379 -9.81 22.37 -17.63
C GLU A 379 -9.56 20.98 -17.02
N VAL A 380 -10.04 20.75 -15.78
CA VAL A 380 -9.98 19.44 -15.13
C VAL A 380 -10.77 18.40 -15.93
N ALA A 381 -12.00 18.72 -16.36
CA ALA A 381 -12.82 17.77 -17.10
C ALA A 381 -12.18 17.36 -18.44
N GLU A 382 -11.57 18.32 -19.15
CA GLU A 382 -10.81 18.08 -20.39
C GLU A 382 -9.56 17.22 -20.14
N LEU A 383 -8.75 17.56 -19.13
CA LEU A 383 -7.56 16.80 -18.78
C LEU A 383 -7.89 15.37 -18.37
N ARG A 384 -8.94 15.16 -17.57
CA ARG A 384 -9.41 13.82 -17.19
C ARG A 384 -9.81 12.99 -18.41
N ALA A 385 -10.42 13.61 -19.41
CA ALA A 385 -10.75 12.93 -20.67
C ALA A 385 -9.49 12.52 -21.44
N LEU A 386 -8.48 13.40 -21.52
CA LEU A 386 -7.19 13.08 -22.13
C LEU A 386 -6.45 11.96 -21.39
N ILE A 387 -6.42 12.00 -20.05
CA ILE A 387 -5.82 10.94 -19.24
C ILE A 387 -6.59 9.63 -19.42
N ALA A 388 -7.93 9.65 -19.41
CA ALA A 388 -8.75 8.45 -19.65
C ALA A 388 -8.49 7.85 -21.05
N ARG A 389 -8.42 8.68 -22.10
CA ARG A 389 -8.08 8.24 -23.47
C ARG A 389 -6.72 7.57 -23.51
N PHE A 390 -5.72 8.17 -22.86
CA PHE A 390 -4.36 7.64 -22.77
C PHE A 390 -4.33 6.31 -21.99
N THR A 391 -5.05 6.23 -20.88
CA THR A 391 -5.17 5.01 -20.06
C THR A 391 -5.81 3.87 -20.83
N LEU A 392 -6.91 4.13 -21.57
CA LEU A 392 -7.55 3.11 -22.40
C LEU A 392 -6.62 2.58 -23.51
N GLU A 393 -5.78 3.43 -24.09
CA GLU A 393 -4.83 3.03 -25.14
C GLU A 393 -3.73 2.11 -24.61
N HIS A 394 -3.13 2.49 -23.49
CA HIS A 394 -1.90 1.89 -23.01
C HIS A 394 -2.12 0.86 -21.89
N TRP A 395 -3.38 0.58 -21.51
CA TRP A 395 -3.72 -0.35 -20.43
C TRP A 395 -3.03 -1.72 -20.54
N SER A 396 -3.01 -2.29 -21.75
CA SER A 396 -2.45 -3.62 -22.02
C SER A 396 -0.93 -3.62 -22.13
N HIS A 397 -0.29 -2.45 -22.30
CA HIS A 397 1.16 -2.33 -22.44
C HIS A 397 1.88 -2.24 -21.09
N VAL A 398 1.12 -2.13 -20.00
CA VAL A 398 1.65 -1.89 -18.67
C VAL A 398 1.27 -3.06 -17.74
N SER A 399 2.26 -3.64 -17.10
CA SER A 399 2.10 -4.65 -16.06
C SER A 399 3.10 -4.45 -14.93
N GLU A 400 2.90 -5.18 -13.83
CA GLU A 400 3.83 -5.19 -12.71
C GLU A 400 5.23 -5.72 -13.11
N GLU A 401 5.32 -6.65 -14.06
CA GLU A 401 6.61 -7.18 -14.51
C GLU A 401 7.46 -6.15 -15.25
N CYS A 402 6.82 -5.15 -15.87
CA CYS A 402 7.51 -4.09 -16.61
C CYS A 402 8.09 -2.98 -15.70
N MET A 403 7.72 -2.95 -14.41
CA MET A 403 8.18 -1.90 -13.49
C MET A 403 9.71 -1.89 -13.34
N ILE A 404 10.29 -0.70 -13.23
CA ILE A 404 11.74 -0.49 -13.26
C ILE A 404 12.39 -1.05 -11.99
N SER A 405 13.38 -1.93 -12.17
CA SER A 405 14.17 -2.48 -11.06
C SER A 405 15.09 -1.43 -10.45
N CYS A 406 15.07 -1.32 -9.12
CA CYS A 406 15.96 -0.46 -8.34
C CYS A 406 17.12 -1.23 -7.68
N ILE A 407 17.34 -2.50 -8.06
CA ILE A 407 18.39 -3.34 -7.48
C ILE A 407 19.77 -2.76 -7.83
N GLY A 408 20.70 -2.78 -6.87
CA GLY A 408 22.08 -2.28 -7.06
C GLY A 408 22.25 -0.76 -7.17
N LYS A 409 21.18 0.04 -7.08
CA LYS A 409 21.24 1.51 -7.30
C LYS A 409 21.55 2.35 -6.05
N GLY A 410 21.90 1.76 -4.92
CA GLY A 410 22.20 2.52 -3.68
C GLY A 410 21.02 3.30 -3.06
N ILE A 411 19.81 3.20 -3.63
CA ILE A 411 18.59 3.83 -3.10
C ILE A 411 18.16 3.15 -1.80
N GLU A 412 17.66 3.92 -0.82
CA GLU A 412 17.16 3.34 0.42
C GLU A 412 15.93 2.45 0.18
N GLY A 413 15.82 1.35 0.96
CA GLY A 413 14.77 0.35 0.74
C GLY A 413 13.35 0.90 0.77
N ARG A 414 13.08 1.89 1.63
CA ARG A 414 11.74 2.47 1.75
C ARG A 414 11.35 3.34 0.56
N LEU A 415 12.27 4.18 0.10
CA LEU A 415 12.09 4.97 -1.12
C LEU A 415 11.87 4.06 -2.33
N LYS A 416 12.61 2.94 -2.46
CA LYS A 416 12.39 1.94 -3.51
C LYS A 416 10.96 1.38 -3.48
N GLN A 417 10.48 0.98 -2.31
CA GLN A 417 9.13 0.42 -2.16
C GLN A 417 8.03 1.41 -2.55
N MET A 418 8.17 2.68 -2.18
CA MET A 418 7.17 3.70 -2.52
C MET A 418 7.25 4.13 -3.98
N ALA A 419 8.45 4.21 -4.56
CA ALA A 419 8.65 4.74 -5.90
C ALA A 419 8.41 3.69 -6.99
N ARG A 420 8.61 2.40 -6.71
CA ARG A 420 8.44 1.32 -7.70
C ARG A 420 7.07 1.37 -8.39
N PRO A 421 5.93 1.53 -7.71
CA PRO A 421 4.63 1.68 -8.38
C PRO A 421 4.57 2.88 -9.33
N LEU A 422 5.24 4.00 -9.02
CA LEU A 422 5.30 5.16 -9.92
C LEU A 422 6.06 4.85 -11.22
N SER A 423 6.96 3.87 -11.22
CA SER A 423 7.68 3.48 -12.44
C SER A 423 6.79 2.85 -13.51
N VAL A 424 5.60 2.38 -13.13
CA VAL A 424 4.65 1.69 -14.02
C VAL A 424 4.24 2.57 -15.22
N ILE A 425 4.12 3.88 -15.02
CA ILE A 425 3.82 4.83 -16.09
C ILE A 425 5.06 5.24 -16.86
N LEU A 426 6.24 5.17 -16.23
CA LEU A 426 7.50 5.59 -16.85
C LEU A 426 7.93 4.60 -17.92
N THR A 427 7.46 3.36 -17.89
CA THR A 427 7.68 2.39 -18.98
C THR A 427 7.10 2.85 -20.32
N LEU A 428 6.13 3.76 -20.31
CA LEU A 428 5.53 4.33 -21.52
C LEU A 428 6.37 5.46 -22.12
N PHE A 429 7.33 6.00 -21.37
CA PHE A 429 8.21 7.09 -21.83
C PHE A 429 9.48 6.51 -22.45
N PRO A 430 9.94 7.01 -23.61
CA PRO A 430 11.20 6.57 -24.24
C PRO A 430 12.42 6.71 -23.32
N ASP A 431 12.46 7.76 -22.48
CA ASP A 431 13.50 8.09 -21.52
C ASP A 431 13.09 7.77 -20.06
N GLY A 432 12.04 6.96 -19.87
CA GLY A 432 11.42 6.77 -18.57
C GLY A 432 12.32 6.17 -17.50
N GLN A 433 13.27 5.30 -17.88
CA GLN A 433 14.24 4.73 -16.94
C GLN A 433 15.20 5.79 -16.39
N GLU A 434 15.68 6.69 -17.25
CA GLU A 434 16.54 7.80 -16.85
C GLU A 434 15.77 8.76 -15.95
N ARG A 435 14.56 9.17 -16.35
CA ARG A 435 13.66 10.01 -15.53
C ARG A 435 13.46 9.44 -14.13
N PHE A 436 13.18 8.14 -14.05
CA PHE A 436 12.93 7.48 -12.78
C PHE A 436 14.14 7.51 -11.86
N PHE A 437 15.33 7.20 -12.38
CA PHE A 437 16.56 7.21 -11.57
C PHE A 437 17.00 8.61 -11.18
N THR A 438 16.84 9.60 -12.08
CA THR A 438 17.09 11.01 -11.76
C THR A 438 16.19 11.46 -10.63
N TYR A 439 14.88 11.19 -10.71
CA TYR A 439 13.93 11.46 -9.62
C TYR A 439 14.34 10.77 -8.31
N LEU A 440 14.66 9.47 -8.34
CA LEU A 440 15.04 8.70 -7.16
C LEU A 440 16.30 9.25 -6.49
N ASN A 441 17.30 9.62 -7.29
CA ASN A 441 18.55 10.19 -6.79
C ASN A 441 18.29 11.55 -6.14
N ASN A 442 17.58 12.45 -6.82
CA ASN A 442 17.23 13.77 -6.29
C ASN A 442 16.49 13.63 -4.95
N ARG A 443 15.49 12.74 -4.90
CA ARG A 443 14.71 12.50 -3.69
C ARG A 443 15.54 11.89 -2.57
N GLN A 444 16.45 10.97 -2.89
CA GLN A 444 17.34 10.40 -1.89
C GLN A 444 18.27 11.48 -1.32
N GLN A 445 18.78 12.40 -2.14
CA GLN A 445 19.63 13.49 -1.67
C GLN A 445 18.87 14.44 -0.75
N GLU A 446 17.64 14.81 -1.08
CA GLU A 446 16.80 15.66 -0.23
C GLU A 446 16.48 14.99 1.12
N ILE A 447 16.15 13.68 1.11
CA ILE A 447 15.93 12.90 2.34
C ILE A 447 17.20 12.87 3.19
N LYS A 448 18.38 12.67 2.58
CA LYS A 448 19.67 12.69 3.28
C LYS A 448 19.96 14.07 3.88
N ARG A 449 19.77 15.14 3.10
CA ARG A 449 19.96 16.52 3.55
C ARG A 449 19.08 16.83 4.76
N THR A 450 17.78 16.54 4.66
CA THR A 450 16.81 16.77 5.74
C THR A 450 17.19 16.00 7.01
N ARG A 451 17.65 14.75 6.88
CA ARG A 451 18.13 13.95 8.01
C ARG A 451 19.45 14.45 8.58
N ALA A 452 20.36 14.94 7.75
CA ALA A 452 21.61 15.54 8.18
C ALA A 452 21.38 16.83 8.99
N GLU A 453 20.35 17.61 8.62
CA GLU A 453 19.89 18.81 9.32
C GLU A 453 19.02 18.51 10.56
N SER A 454 18.61 17.24 10.77
CA SER A 454 17.83 16.84 11.95
C SER A 454 18.65 16.98 13.23
N PHE A 455 17.98 16.95 14.39
CA PHE A 455 18.66 17.00 15.69
C PHE A 455 19.69 15.88 15.83
N GLU A 456 19.35 14.65 15.44
CA GLU A 456 20.26 13.50 15.41
C GLU A 456 21.37 13.67 14.38
N GLY A 457 21.04 14.16 13.18
CA GLY A 457 22.01 14.42 12.11
C GLY A 457 23.06 15.45 12.52
N GLY A 458 22.64 16.59 13.07
CA GLY A 458 23.55 17.63 13.55
C GLY A 458 24.49 17.13 14.65
N MET A 459 24.00 16.29 15.56
CA MET A 459 24.83 15.66 16.60
C MET A 459 25.86 14.71 15.99
N PHE A 460 25.45 13.89 15.04
CA PHE A 460 26.34 12.96 14.35
C PHE A 460 27.41 13.69 13.52
N ASN A 461 27.01 14.70 12.74
CA ASN A 461 27.91 15.46 11.88
C ASN A 461 28.93 16.26 12.72
N TYR A 462 28.56 16.78 13.90
CA TYR A 462 29.50 17.38 14.84
C TYR A 462 30.48 16.35 15.43
N VAL A 463 30.00 15.15 15.79
CA VAL A 463 30.88 14.05 16.20
C VAL A 463 31.86 13.67 15.08
N LEU A 464 31.40 13.67 13.84
CA LEU A 464 32.22 13.35 12.69
C LEU A 464 33.30 14.42 12.45
N SER A 465 32.93 15.71 12.50
CA SER A 465 33.85 16.86 12.41
C SER A 465 34.98 16.78 13.43
N LEU A 466 34.64 16.53 14.72
CA LEU A 466 35.63 16.31 15.77
C LEU A 466 36.52 15.10 15.48
N ALA A 467 35.96 14.02 14.94
CA ALA A 467 36.68 12.77 14.68
C ALA A 467 37.66 12.89 13.49
N GLN A 468 37.31 13.69 12.49
CA GLN A 468 38.14 13.97 11.32
C GLN A 468 39.21 15.03 11.61
N GLY A 469 39.02 15.81 12.68
CA GLY A 469 39.93 16.89 13.06
C GLY A 469 39.62 18.21 12.36
N ASP A 470 38.45 18.34 11.72
CA ASP A 470 37.97 19.59 11.13
C ASP A 470 37.69 20.63 12.21
N GLU A 471 37.29 20.15 13.40
CA GLU A 471 37.15 20.95 14.61
C GLU A 471 38.11 20.45 15.69
N ASP A 472 39.11 21.29 15.99
CA ASP A 472 40.20 20.95 16.91
C ASP A 472 39.97 21.50 18.32
N LEU A 473 39.94 20.60 19.30
CA LEU A 473 39.79 20.89 20.73
C LEU A 473 41.10 20.67 21.51
N MET A 474 42.25 20.59 20.84
CA MET A 474 43.54 20.30 21.47
C MET A 474 43.96 21.37 22.48
N ILE A 475 43.66 22.65 22.21
CA ILE A 475 44.00 23.78 23.09
C ILE A 475 42.97 23.92 24.25
N ASP A 476 41.84 23.23 24.16
CA ASP A 476 40.79 23.29 25.18
C ASP A 476 41.31 22.74 26.53
N PRO A 477 41.21 23.50 27.64
CA PRO A 477 41.72 23.07 28.95
C PRO A 477 41.07 21.77 29.47
N GLU A 478 39.82 21.50 29.08
CA GLU A 478 39.08 20.33 29.50
C GLU A 478 39.30 19.14 28.55
N PHE A 479 39.38 19.39 27.24
CA PHE A 479 39.36 18.35 26.20
C PHE A 479 40.70 18.03 25.55
N GLY A 480 41.72 18.88 25.69
CA GLY A 480 43.06 18.63 25.13
C GLY A 480 43.67 17.31 25.62
N LYS A 481 43.28 16.84 26.82
CA LYS A 481 43.70 15.55 27.40
C LYS A 481 43.28 14.30 26.61
N TYR A 482 42.39 14.44 25.63
CA TYR A 482 41.94 13.34 24.77
C TYR A 482 42.70 13.27 23.45
N TYR A 483 43.69 14.14 23.23
CA TYR A 483 44.57 14.13 22.07
C TYR A 483 45.87 13.37 22.38
N TYR A 484 46.34 12.62 21.39
CA TYR A 484 47.65 11.97 21.40
C TYR A 484 48.24 12.07 19.98
N GLU A 485 49.49 12.53 19.88
CA GLU A 485 50.17 12.79 18.59
C GLU A 485 49.35 13.67 17.63
N GLY A 486 48.66 14.68 18.16
CA GLY A 486 47.83 15.60 17.38
C GLY A 486 46.51 15.00 16.87
N ARG A 487 46.14 13.78 17.29
CA ARG A 487 44.88 13.13 16.90
C ARG A 487 43.99 12.90 18.10
N ILE A 488 42.69 13.17 17.94
CA ILE A 488 41.69 12.86 18.96
C ILE A 488 41.56 11.34 19.13
N GLN A 489 41.56 10.87 20.38
CA GLN A 489 41.52 9.43 20.69
C GLN A 489 40.12 8.95 21.07
N ALA A 490 39.28 9.85 21.59
CA ALA A 490 37.92 9.56 22.03
C ALA A 490 37.04 10.81 21.98
N ILE A 491 35.80 10.61 21.53
CA ILE A 491 34.76 11.63 21.57
C ILE A 491 33.77 11.29 22.68
N THR A 492 33.58 12.23 23.61
CA THR A 492 32.75 12.06 24.79
C THR A 492 31.45 12.84 24.68
N SER A 493 30.43 12.45 25.46
CA SER A 493 29.17 13.20 25.52
C SER A 493 29.32 14.63 26.00
N ASN A 494 30.37 14.93 26.80
CA ASN A 494 30.61 16.29 27.25
C ASN A 494 31.13 17.20 26.13
N MET A 495 31.99 16.70 25.24
CA MET A 495 32.50 17.48 24.11
C MET A 495 31.36 17.93 23.20
N VAL A 496 30.50 16.99 22.81
CA VAL A 496 29.33 17.27 21.95
C VAL A 496 28.33 18.19 22.66
N SER A 497 28.11 17.96 23.96
CA SER A 497 27.20 18.77 24.78
C SER A 497 27.65 20.23 24.90
N GLN A 498 28.95 20.49 25.07
CA GLN A 498 29.48 21.86 25.15
C GLN A 498 29.49 22.54 23.78
N GLY A 499 29.93 21.84 22.72
CA GLY A 499 29.94 22.37 21.36
C GLY A 499 28.56 22.80 20.87
N LEU A 500 27.57 21.92 21.02
CA LEU A 500 26.19 22.14 20.56
C LEU A 500 25.29 22.79 21.62
N LYS A 501 25.83 23.21 22.76
CA LYS A 501 25.12 23.88 23.86
C LYS A 501 23.82 23.15 24.27
N CYS A 502 23.88 21.83 24.40
CA CYS A 502 22.73 20.98 24.71
C CYS A 502 23.03 20.04 25.89
N SER A 503 22.02 19.36 26.44
CA SER A 503 22.23 18.45 27.57
C SER A 503 22.91 17.13 27.15
N ARG A 504 23.83 16.61 27.97
CA ARG A 504 24.46 15.28 27.74
C ARG A 504 23.44 14.15 27.59
N LYS A 505 22.28 14.26 28.24
CA LYS A 505 21.16 13.31 28.12
C LYS A 505 20.58 13.31 26.69
N ASN A 506 20.39 14.50 26.10
CA ASN A 506 19.90 14.62 24.73
C ASN A 506 20.92 14.11 23.72
N VAL A 507 22.20 14.45 23.88
CA VAL A 507 23.30 13.92 23.05
C VAL A 507 23.27 12.39 23.04
N THR A 508 23.25 11.78 24.23
CA THR A 508 23.28 10.32 24.37
C THR A 508 22.04 9.69 23.76
N ARG A 509 20.85 10.27 23.99
CA ARG A 509 19.59 9.80 23.42
C ARG A 509 19.60 9.85 21.88
N ALA A 510 20.06 10.96 21.31
CA ALA A 510 20.11 11.17 19.86
C ALA A 510 21.08 10.18 19.19
N LEU A 511 22.33 10.13 19.66
CA LEU A 511 23.36 9.27 19.08
C LEU A 511 23.06 7.78 19.29
N SER A 512 22.46 7.40 20.42
CA SER A 512 21.97 6.02 20.60
C SER A 512 20.75 5.69 19.73
N GLY A 513 19.89 6.67 19.43
CA GLY A 513 18.78 6.51 18.50
C GLY A 513 19.21 6.15 17.07
N ILE A 514 20.39 6.62 16.64
CA ILE A 514 20.98 6.29 15.33
C ILE A 514 21.93 5.08 15.36
N GLY A 515 22.09 4.44 16.51
CA GLY A 515 22.89 3.21 16.67
C GLY A 515 24.35 3.41 17.06
N MET A 516 24.74 4.58 17.58
CA MET A 516 26.02 4.76 18.27
C MET A 516 25.90 4.42 19.75
N GLU A 517 26.95 3.87 20.34
CA GLU A 517 26.94 3.45 21.74
C GLU A 517 27.97 4.18 22.59
N SER A 518 27.57 4.54 23.81
CA SER A 518 28.47 5.14 24.80
C SER A 518 29.10 4.07 25.69
N ARG A 519 30.26 3.55 25.28
CA ARG A 519 31.02 2.49 25.98
C ARG A 519 32.36 3.00 26.53
N GLN A 520 32.95 2.24 27.45
CA GLN A 520 34.33 2.51 27.87
C GLN A 520 35.31 2.11 26.76
N LYS A 521 36.23 3.00 26.45
CA LYS A 521 37.34 2.81 25.52
C LYS A 521 38.65 3.13 26.22
N ARG A 522 39.65 2.28 26.02
CA ARG A 522 41.02 2.55 26.47
C ARG A 522 41.71 3.44 25.44
N ILE A 523 42.18 4.60 25.87
CA ILE A 523 42.82 5.61 25.01
C ILE A 523 44.25 5.88 25.47
N GLN A 524 45.09 6.33 24.54
CA GLN A 524 46.41 6.87 24.86
C GLN A 524 46.30 8.37 25.16
N THR A 525 47.07 8.85 26.13
CA THR A 525 47.19 10.27 26.49
C THR A 525 48.67 10.59 26.69
N ALA A 526 49.04 11.89 26.70
CA ALA A 526 50.42 12.30 26.97
C ALA A 526 50.99 11.78 28.31
N THR A 527 50.12 11.40 29.25
CA THR A 527 50.44 10.93 30.60
C THR A 527 50.30 9.41 30.80
N GLY A 528 49.96 8.64 29.76
CA GLY A 528 49.81 7.17 29.84
C GLY A 528 48.54 6.64 29.16
N THR A 529 48.00 5.52 29.65
CA THR A 529 46.71 4.99 29.16
C THR A 529 45.58 5.27 30.13
N LYS A 530 44.40 5.65 29.61
CA LYS A 530 43.20 5.95 30.42
C LYS A 530 41.96 5.30 29.83
N ASN A 531 41.05 4.85 30.68
CA ASN A 531 39.72 4.42 30.25
C ASN A 531 38.74 5.59 30.28
N VAL A 532 38.08 5.83 29.15
CA VAL A 532 37.17 6.96 28.95
C VAL A 532 35.88 6.44 28.33
N ARG A 533 34.75 7.00 28.74
CA ARG A 533 33.47 6.70 28.10
C ARG A 533 33.32 7.52 26.82
N ALA A 534 33.32 6.85 25.68
CA ALA A 534 33.31 7.46 24.34
C ALA A 534 32.14 6.93 23.51
N PHE A 535 31.73 7.70 22.50
CA PHE A 535 30.80 7.22 21.48
C PHE A 535 31.52 6.35 20.48
N LEU A 536 30.96 5.17 20.21
CA LEU A 536 31.51 4.16 19.32
C LEU A 536 30.45 3.64 18.36
N VAL A 537 30.90 3.19 17.20
CA VAL A 537 30.12 2.44 16.22
C VAL A 537 30.61 1.00 16.27
N LEU A 538 29.68 0.05 16.43
CA LEU A 538 30.05 -1.36 16.68
C LEU A 538 30.65 -2.07 15.47
N GLY A 539 30.28 -1.68 14.25
CA GLY A 539 30.79 -2.33 13.05
C GLY A 539 30.55 -1.55 11.75
N ARG A 540 31.20 -2.00 10.68
CA ARG A 540 31.19 -1.34 9.37
C ARG A 540 29.79 -1.22 8.76
N ARG A 541 28.95 -2.25 8.89
CA ARG A 541 27.55 -2.20 8.41
C ARG A 541 26.77 -1.06 9.06
N LYS A 542 26.92 -0.88 10.38
CA LYS A 542 26.25 0.20 11.11
C LYS A 542 26.82 1.56 10.74
N TRP A 543 28.14 1.66 10.52
CA TRP A 543 28.77 2.87 10.00
C TRP A 543 28.18 3.29 8.65
N LEU A 544 28.13 2.37 7.69
CA LEU A 544 27.55 2.63 6.37
C LEU A 544 26.07 3.03 6.47
N GLU A 545 25.30 2.39 7.34
CA GLU A 545 23.89 2.76 7.58
C GLU A 545 23.76 4.20 8.12
N ILE A 546 24.59 4.60 9.09
CA ILE A 546 24.56 5.96 9.65
C ILE A 546 24.97 6.98 8.58
N MET A 547 26.06 6.72 7.87
CA MET A 547 26.57 7.60 6.81
C MET A 547 25.55 7.75 5.66
N GLN A 548 24.92 6.66 5.22
CA GLN A 548 23.91 6.72 4.17
C GLN A 548 22.64 7.50 4.58
N ARG A 549 22.39 7.68 5.88
CA ARG A 549 21.15 8.29 6.38
C ARG A 549 21.34 9.71 6.92
N TYR A 550 22.46 10.03 7.55
CA TYR A 550 22.66 11.26 8.32
C TYR A 550 23.85 12.10 7.87
N TYR A 551 24.67 11.59 6.94
CA TYR A 551 25.75 12.35 6.32
C TYR A 551 25.30 12.86 4.95
N TYR A 552 25.55 14.14 4.70
CA TYR A 552 25.28 14.80 3.42
C TYR A 552 26.47 15.68 3.05
N ASP A 553 26.94 15.52 1.82
CA ASP A 553 28.03 16.30 1.23
C ASP A 553 27.58 16.75 -0.16
N GLU A 554 27.54 18.06 -0.38
CA GLU A 554 27.13 18.68 -1.64
C GLU A 554 28.09 18.31 -2.79
N SER A 555 29.35 17.98 -2.48
CA SER A 555 30.35 17.63 -3.50
C SER A 555 30.23 16.18 -3.99
N GLY A 556 29.40 15.35 -3.33
CA GLY A 556 29.21 13.96 -3.68
C GLY A 556 30.43 13.07 -3.43
N GLY A 557 31.28 13.43 -2.47
CA GLY A 557 32.49 12.70 -2.12
C GLY A 557 32.24 11.26 -1.68
N GLU A 558 33.30 10.44 -1.68
CA GLU A 558 33.24 9.09 -1.14
C GLU A 558 32.93 9.11 0.36
N ILE A 559 32.12 8.15 0.82
CA ILE A 559 31.81 8.01 2.25
C ILE A 559 33.13 7.76 3.01
N PRO A 560 33.54 8.63 3.95
CA PRO A 560 34.78 8.45 4.68
C PRO A 560 34.79 7.15 5.49
N GLU A 561 35.98 6.56 5.63
CA GLU A 561 36.18 5.42 6.52
C GLU A 561 35.93 5.85 7.97
N CYS A 562 35.36 4.96 8.79
CA CYS A 562 35.09 5.25 10.19
C CYS A 562 36.38 5.64 10.93
N PRO A 563 36.49 6.84 11.53
CA PRO A 563 37.67 7.25 12.29
C PRO A 563 37.97 6.29 13.45
N GLU A 564 39.25 6.02 13.71
CA GLU A 564 39.66 5.08 14.77
C GLU A 564 39.11 5.45 16.14
N CYS A 565 38.96 6.74 16.43
CA CYS A 565 38.39 7.24 17.68
C CYS A 565 36.94 6.79 17.89
N LEU A 566 36.19 6.50 16.81
CA LEU A 566 34.80 6.04 16.81
C LEU A 566 34.65 4.51 16.66
N ARG A 567 35.72 3.77 16.35
CA ARG A 567 35.64 2.31 16.19
C ARG A 567 35.43 1.60 17.54
N GLY A 568 34.37 0.78 17.62
CA GLY A 568 34.15 -0.15 18.73
C GLY A 568 35.10 -1.36 18.70
N PRO A 569 35.17 -2.16 19.78
CA PRO A 569 36.01 -3.36 19.84
C PRO A 569 35.66 -4.41 18.78
N GLU A 570 34.39 -4.42 18.36
CA GLU A 570 33.80 -5.35 17.40
C GLU A 570 33.95 -4.85 15.94
N TYR A 571 34.59 -3.69 15.72
CA TYR A 571 34.74 -3.09 14.41
C TYR A 571 35.81 -3.84 13.61
N LYS A 572 35.40 -4.90 12.90
CA LYS A 572 36.29 -5.70 12.05
C LYS A 572 36.57 -5.00 10.71
N ASN A 573 37.85 -4.98 10.32
CA ASN A 573 38.28 -4.66 8.95
C ASN A 573 38.25 -5.95 8.11
N LEU A 574 37.75 -5.89 6.87
CA LEU A 574 37.62 -7.06 5.97
C LEU A 574 38.92 -7.89 5.81
N GLN A 575 40.10 -7.28 5.93
CA GLN A 575 41.38 -7.99 5.88
C GLN A 575 41.55 -9.06 6.97
N SER A 576 40.89 -8.89 8.13
CA SER A 576 40.95 -9.83 9.25
C SER A 576 40.01 -11.04 9.10
N GLU A 577 39.02 -10.96 8.22
CA GLU A 577 38.17 -12.13 7.89
C GLU A 577 38.87 -13.07 6.93
N ILE A 578 39.68 -12.56 6.00
CA ILE A 578 40.47 -13.37 5.07
C ILE A 578 41.57 -14.16 5.82
N THR A 579 42.26 -13.53 6.77
CA THR A 579 43.33 -14.18 7.55
C THR A 579 42.80 -15.22 8.54
N ASN A 580 41.59 -15.02 9.09
CA ASN A 580 40.96 -16.02 9.96
C ASN A 580 40.47 -17.23 9.17
N ILE A 581 40.03 -17.05 7.91
CA ILE A 581 39.68 -18.16 7.00
C ILE A 581 40.93 -18.98 6.65
N GLU A 582 42.06 -18.34 6.34
CA GLU A 582 43.33 -19.02 6.07
C GLU A 582 43.83 -19.84 7.28
N SER A 583 43.70 -19.30 8.49
CA SER A 583 44.08 -20.02 9.72
C SER A 583 43.14 -21.19 10.08
N PHE A 584 41.87 -21.12 9.68
CA PHE A 584 40.90 -22.21 9.87
C PHE A 584 41.16 -23.37 8.88
N THR A 585 41.60 -23.07 7.66
CA THR A 585 41.99 -24.10 6.69
C THR A 585 43.28 -24.84 7.08
N ASP A 586 44.23 -24.17 7.74
CA ASP A 586 45.48 -24.81 8.17
C ASP A 586 45.31 -25.74 9.39
N GLN A 587 44.34 -25.47 10.28
CA GLN A 587 44.05 -26.35 11.42
C GLN A 587 43.24 -27.60 11.03
N VAL A 588 42.39 -27.52 10.01
CA VAL A 588 41.60 -28.67 9.55
C VAL A 588 42.46 -29.65 8.72
N CYS A 589 43.58 -29.19 8.14
CA CYS A 589 44.45 -30.04 7.32
C CYS A 589 45.43 -30.95 8.11
N LEU A 590 45.46 -30.90 9.45
CA LEU A 590 46.40 -31.68 10.26
C LEU A 590 45.80 -32.90 10.99
N ASP A 591 44.47 -33.02 11.07
CA ASP A 591 43.83 -34.09 11.87
C ASP A 591 43.19 -35.25 11.07
N ASP A 592 43.17 -35.22 9.73
CA ASP A 592 42.68 -36.34 8.92
C ASP A 592 43.82 -37.21 8.36
N LYS A 593 44.54 -37.90 9.26
CA LYS A 593 45.23 -39.16 8.94
C LYS A 593 44.49 -40.33 9.56
N VAL A 594 43.36 -40.73 8.97
CA VAL A 594 42.82 -42.08 9.15
C VAL A 594 42.49 -42.71 7.80
N SER A 595 43.18 -43.82 7.58
CA SER A 595 43.16 -44.74 6.45
C SER A 595 41.78 -45.06 5.86
N CYS A 596 41.71 -45.10 4.54
CA CYS A 596 40.86 -46.06 3.84
C CYS A 596 41.55 -46.57 2.57
N ARG A 597 41.80 -47.88 2.57
CA ARG A 597 42.31 -48.67 1.45
C ARG A 597 41.24 -48.78 0.37
N SER A 598 41.59 -48.53 -0.89
CA SER A 598 41.22 -49.45 -1.96
C SER A 598 42.08 -49.21 -3.20
N THR A 599 42.58 -50.33 -3.69
CA THR A 599 43.45 -50.56 -4.83
C THR A 599 42.74 -50.33 -6.15
N GLY A 600 43.38 -49.60 -7.07
CA GLY A 600 43.00 -49.54 -8.48
C GLY A 600 44.17 -49.02 -9.31
N HIS A 601 44.68 -49.85 -10.21
CA HIS A 601 45.93 -49.68 -10.94
C HIS A 601 45.92 -48.57 -12.02
N HIS A 602 47.04 -47.83 -12.03
CA HIS A 602 47.88 -47.37 -13.16
C HIS A 602 47.29 -47.11 -14.55
N SER A 603 47.41 -45.84 -14.98
CA SER A 603 48.24 -45.33 -16.10
C SER A 603 47.68 -43.93 -16.47
N GLY A 604 48.40 -42.84 -16.70
CA GLY A 604 49.80 -42.50 -16.88
C GLY A 604 49.78 -41.24 -17.76
N GLY A 605 50.34 -40.11 -17.33
CA GLY A 605 50.34 -38.89 -18.16
C GLY A 605 50.75 -37.59 -17.46
N LEU A 606 52.05 -37.46 -17.20
CA LEU A 606 52.90 -36.26 -17.09
C LEU A 606 52.23 -34.86 -17.13
N ILE A 607 52.44 -34.13 -16.04
CA ILE A 607 52.49 -32.66 -16.00
C ILE A 607 53.88 -32.22 -16.51
N PRO A 608 53.98 -31.06 -17.19
CA PRO A 608 55.01 -30.13 -16.76
C PRO A 608 54.42 -28.75 -16.50
N GLU A 609 54.74 -28.25 -15.29
CA GLU A 609 54.67 -26.85 -14.91
C GLU A 609 55.54 -26.03 -15.86
N THR A 610 55.06 -24.86 -16.28
CA THR A 610 55.84 -23.63 -16.21
C THR A 610 54.95 -22.39 -16.38
N ALA A 611 55.18 -21.46 -15.46
CA ALA A 611 55.21 -20.01 -15.66
C ALA A 611 53.91 -19.20 -15.84
N SER A 612 53.64 -18.46 -14.76
CA SER A 612 53.45 -17.01 -14.70
C SER A 612 52.27 -16.35 -15.44
N ASP A 613 51.59 -15.52 -14.65
CA ASP A 613 50.91 -14.29 -15.06
C ASP A 613 49.82 -14.39 -16.13
N LYS A 614 48.57 -14.35 -15.64
CA LYS A 614 47.59 -13.30 -16.01
C LYS A 614 46.42 -13.30 -15.04
N LYS A 615 46.48 -12.38 -14.07
CA LYS A 615 45.29 -11.69 -13.57
C LYS A 615 44.70 -10.94 -14.78
N VAL A 616 43.53 -11.34 -15.29
CA VAL A 616 42.46 -10.48 -15.84
C VAL A 616 41.27 -11.41 -16.11
N GLY A 617 40.08 -11.05 -15.63
CA GLY A 617 38.83 -11.62 -16.14
C GLY A 617 37.74 -11.92 -15.11
N PHE A 618 37.37 -10.96 -14.25
CA PHE A 618 36.12 -11.04 -13.49
C PHE A 618 35.49 -9.65 -13.35
N THR A 619 34.96 -9.15 -14.46
CA THR A 619 34.04 -8.00 -14.51
C THR A 619 32.62 -8.43 -14.94
N THR A 620 32.50 -9.50 -15.74
CA THR A 620 31.22 -9.91 -16.37
C THR A 620 30.26 -10.66 -15.42
N PHE A 621 30.76 -11.36 -14.39
CA PHE A 621 29.88 -12.09 -13.45
C PHE A 621 29.10 -11.18 -12.50
N ARG A 622 29.60 -9.96 -12.24
CA ARG A 622 28.93 -8.96 -11.39
C ARG A 622 27.68 -8.38 -12.05
N GLU A 623 27.68 -8.24 -13.36
CA GLU A 623 26.53 -7.73 -14.13
C GLU A 623 25.45 -8.81 -14.30
N PHE A 624 25.86 -10.07 -14.49
CA PHE A 624 24.95 -11.23 -14.48
C PHE A 624 24.21 -11.41 -13.14
N ALA A 625 24.94 -11.31 -12.02
CA ALA A 625 24.36 -11.41 -10.67
C ALA A 625 23.35 -10.28 -10.41
N ALA A 626 23.66 -9.05 -10.81
CA ALA A 626 22.77 -7.90 -10.67
C ALA A 626 21.51 -7.98 -11.55
N TYR A 627 21.61 -8.47 -12.78
CA TYR A 627 20.48 -8.63 -13.71
C TYR A 627 19.45 -9.67 -13.23
N HIS A 628 19.92 -10.65 -12.47
CA HIS A 628 19.13 -11.77 -11.96
C HIS A 628 18.83 -11.68 -10.45
N GLY A 629 19.17 -10.57 -9.78
CA GLY A 629 18.86 -10.38 -8.36
C GLY A 629 19.62 -11.31 -7.41
N LEU A 630 20.79 -11.80 -7.81
CA LEU A 630 21.75 -12.46 -6.92
C LEU A 630 22.57 -11.37 -6.22
N GLU A 631 22.74 -11.46 -4.89
CA GLU A 631 23.61 -10.53 -4.16
C GLU A 631 25.06 -10.65 -4.67
N PRO A 632 25.70 -9.54 -5.10
CA PRO A 632 27.01 -9.56 -5.76
C PRO A 632 28.19 -9.92 -4.84
N ASP A 633 27.92 -10.20 -3.56
CA ASP A 633 28.92 -10.50 -2.52
C ASP A 633 28.92 -11.97 -2.08
N LEU A 634 28.08 -12.86 -2.64
CA LEU A 634 28.19 -14.29 -2.35
C LEU A 634 29.31 -14.92 -3.19
N PRO A 635 30.41 -15.43 -2.59
CA PRO A 635 31.33 -16.29 -3.31
C PRO A 635 30.58 -17.54 -3.80
N VAL A 636 30.96 -18.10 -4.95
CA VAL A 636 30.40 -19.35 -5.53
C VAL A 636 30.42 -20.53 -4.55
N GLN A 637 31.12 -20.39 -3.43
CA GLN A 637 31.18 -21.32 -2.30
C GLN A 637 29.93 -21.29 -1.39
N GLU A 638 29.01 -20.32 -1.55
CA GLU A 638 27.76 -20.24 -0.77
C GLU A 638 26.55 -20.97 -1.40
N TYR A 639 26.71 -21.64 -2.54
CA TYR A 639 25.74 -22.66 -2.94
C TYR A 639 25.83 -23.83 -1.97
N VAL A 640 24.93 -23.87 -0.99
CA VAL A 640 24.91 -24.94 -0.01
C VAL A 640 24.50 -26.23 -0.72
N PRO A 641 25.37 -27.25 -0.80
CA PRO A 641 24.96 -28.57 -1.23
C PRO A 641 23.90 -29.04 -0.25
N VAL A 642 22.72 -29.43 -0.73
CA VAL A 642 21.71 -29.96 0.18
C VAL A 642 22.25 -31.28 0.76
N PRO A 643 22.43 -31.40 2.08
CA PRO A 643 22.98 -32.60 2.68
C PRO A 643 22.12 -33.81 2.32
N LYS A 644 22.76 -34.94 2.01
CA LYS A 644 22.08 -36.23 1.85
C LYS A 644 21.68 -36.77 3.23
N GLU A 645 20.71 -36.15 3.88
CA GLU A 645 20.16 -36.68 5.14
C GLU A 645 18.93 -37.56 4.87
N CYS A 646 18.97 -38.76 5.46
CA CYS A 646 18.01 -39.88 5.45
C CYS A 646 16.73 -39.74 4.60
N GLY A 647 16.76 -40.34 3.40
CA GLY A 647 15.60 -41.05 2.82
C GLY A 647 14.61 -40.26 1.96
N SER A 648 14.83 -38.98 1.68
CA SER A 648 13.96 -38.20 0.77
C SER A 648 14.65 -37.85 -0.55
N ASP A 649 14.02 -38.23 -1.67
CA ASP A 649 14.45 -37.81 -3.01
C ASP A 649 14.07 -36.35 -3.22
N LEU A 650 15.08 -35.49 -3.37
CA LEU A 650 14.91 -34.06 -3.66
C LEU A 650 15.01 -33.84 -5.15
N HIS A 651 14.04 -33.12 -5.74
CA HIS A 651 13.99 -32.86 -7.17
C HIS A 651 14.30 -31.40 -7.52
N CYS A 652 14.90 -31.18 -8.69
CA CYS A 652 15.06 -29.86 -9.26
C CYS A 652 13.68 -29.26 -9.58
N ARG A 653 13.46 -28.01 -9.16
CA ARG A 653 12.18 -27.29 -9.35
C ARG A 653 12.12 -26.44 -10.62
N CYS A 654 13.13 -26.51 -11.49
CA CYS A 654 13.08 -25.88 -12.80
C CYS A 654 12.02 -26.55 -13.69
N ARG A 655 11.21 -25.74 -14.38
CA ARG A 655 10.09 -26.22 -15.22
C ARG A 655 10.62 -27.17 -16.30
N GLY A 656 10.17 -28.43 -16.29
CA GLY A 656 10.58 -29.47 -17.24
C GLY A 656 11.80 -30.31 -16.83
N CYS A 657 12.45 -30.00 -15.70
CA CYS A 657 13.54 -30.82 -15.16
C CYS A 657 12.99 -32.04 -14.39
N ARG A 658 13.64 -33.19 -14.55
CA ARG A 658 13.34 -34.42 -13.76
C ARG A 658 14.50 -34.87 -12.87
N GLU A 659 15.57 -34.08 -12.82
CA GLU A 659 16.77 -34.40 -12.05
C GLU A 659 16.48 -34.38 -10.54
N SER A 660 17.09 -35.32 -9.82
CA SER A 660 17.02 -35.46 -8.37
C SER A 660 18.42 -35.38 -7.74
N ASN A 661 18.49 -35.34 -6.41
CA ASN A 661 19.72 -35.51 -5.62
C ASN A 661 20.39 -36.89 -5.80
N THR A 662 19.68 -37.85 -6.41
CA THR A 662 20.21 -39.17 -6.79
C THR A 662 20.83 -39.17 -8.20
N SER A 663 20.34 -38.33 -9.13
CA SER A 663 20.87 -38.23 -10.50
C SER A 663 21.82 -37.04 -10.74
N SER A 664 21.75 -35.99 -9.91
CA SER A 664 22.61 -34.81 -10.00
C SER A 664 22.75 -34.11 -8.65
N GLN A 665 23.76 -33.25 -8.48
CA GLN A 665 23.86 -32.42 -7.28
C GLN A 665 22.77 -31.33 -7.31
N ILE A 666 21.92 -31.31 -6.28
CA ILE A 666 20.92 -30.26 -6.05
C ILE A 666 21.51 -29.20 -5.14
N LEU A 667 21.36 -27.94 -5.55
CA LEU A 667 21.85 -26.76 -4.86
C LEU A 667 20.66 -25.93 -4.38
N TRP A 668 20.78 -25.40 -3.16
CA TRP A 668 19.82 -24.47 -2.60
C TRP A 668 20.19 -23.04 -3.00
N ILE A 669 19.20 -22.25 -3.46
CA ILE A 669 19.39 -20.83 -3.82
C ILE A 669 18.55 -20.01 -2.83
N PRO A 670 19.18 -19.18 -1.98
CA PRO A 670 18.44 -18.26 -1.12
C PRO A 670 17.62 -17.24 -1.94
N ASP A 671 16.44 -16.86 -1.43
CA ASP A 671 15.60 -15.74 -1.90
C ASP A 671 15.03 -15.80 -3.34
N ARG A 672 14.67 -17.00 -3.82
CA ARG A 672 13.87 -17.18 -5.06
C ARG A 672 12.61 -18.03 -4.86
N PRO A 673 11.66 -18.03 -5.82
CA PRO A 673 10.51 -18.94 -5.78
C PRO A 673 10.86 -20.42 -6.07
N TYR A 674 12.06 -20.71 -6.60
CA TYR A 674 12.53 -22.06 -6.93
C TYR A 674 13.82 -22.42 -6.17
N ASN A 675 13.68 -22.73 -4.89
CA ASN A 675 14.79 -22.94 -3.96
C ASN A 675 15.67 -24.19 -4.22
N GLN A 676 15.45 -24.96 -5.29
CA GLN A 676 16.15 -26.23 -5.56
C GLN A 676 16.46 -26.37 -7.06
N VAL A 677 17.73 -26.23 -7.44
CA VAL A 677 18.19 -26.30 -8.84
C VAL A 677 19.29 -27.36 -8.99
N CYS A 678 19.28 -28.12 -10.07
CA CYS A 678 20.36 -29.08 -10.36
C CYS A 678 21.57 -28.40 -11.00
N LEU A 679 22.77 -28.92 -10.72
CA LEU A 679 24.03 -28.41 -11.26
C LEU A 679 24.03 -28.34 -12.80
N LYS A 680 23.34 -29.27 -13.47
CA LYS A 680 23.21 -29.29 -14.93
C LYS A 680 22.50 -28.04 -15.46
N HIS A 681 21.33 -27.71 -14.92
CA HIS A 681 20.60 -26.50 -15.33
C HIS A 681 21.37 -25.23 -14.98
N LEU A 682 22.07 -25.22 -13.84
CA LEU A 682 22.90 -24.08 -13.48
C LEU A 682 24.01 -23.85 -14.52
N ASN A 683 24.65 -24.92 -15.01
CA ASN A 683 25.67 -24.85 -16.05
C ASN A 683 25.09 -24.52 -17.44
N GLU A 684 23.89 -25.01 -17.78
CA GLU A 684 23.21 -24.65 -19.03
C GLU A 684 22.81 -23.17 -19.06
N MET A 685 22.33 -22.63 -17.93
CA MET A 685 22.06 -21.19 -17.78
C MET A 685 23.34 -20.36 -17.95
N LYS A 686 24.46 -20.83 -17.40
CA LYS A 686 25.77 -20.20 -17.58
C LYS A 686 26.21 -20.21 -19.05
N ASN A 687 26.12 -21.36 -19.72
CA ASN A 687 26.51 -21.51 -21.12
C ASN A 687 25.64 -20.71 -22.10
N LEU A 688 24.31 -20.67 -21.89
CA LEU A 688 23.42 -19.86 -22.73
C LEU A 688 23.76 -18.38 -22.64
N TYR A 689 24.09 -17.90 -21.44
CA TYR A 689 24.50 -16.53 -21.21
C TYR A 689 25.85 -16.20 -21.86
N GLU A 690 26.86 -17.08 -21.73
CA GLU A 690 28.17 -16.93 -22.38
C GLU A 690 28.06 -16.95 -23.92
N LYS A 691 27.00 -17.56 -24.46
CA LYS A 691 26.74 -17.63 -25.90
C LYS A 691 25.97 -16.41 -26.44
N GLU A 692 25.10 -15.81 -25.62
CA GLU A 692 24.35 -14.59 -25.97
C GLU A 692 25.14 -13.31 -25.72
N ASN A 693 26.17 -13.35 -24.86
CA ASN A 693 27.05 -12.22 -24.55
C ASN A 693 28.51 -12.60 -24.78
N VAL A 694 28.94 -12.66 -26.05
CA VAL A 694 30.35 -12.78 -26.39
C VAL A 694 31.00 -11.40 -26.30
N LEU A 695 31.50 -11.04 -25.10
CA LEU A 695 32.63 -10.14 -24.84
C LEU A 695 32.96 -10.05 -23.34
#